data_AF-A0A8S4QNU4-F1
#
_entry.id   AF-A0A8S4QNU4-F1
#
_cell.length_a   1.000
_cell.length_b   1.000
_cell.length_c   1.000
_cell.angle_alpha   90.00
_cell.angle_beta   90.00
_cell.angle_gamma   90.00
#
_symmetry.space_group_name_H-M   'P 1'
#
loop_
_entity.id
_entity.type
_entity.pdbx_description
1 polymer ?
#
loop_
_entity_poly.entity_id
_entity_poly.type
_entity_poly.pdbx_seq_one_letter_code
_entity_poly.pdbx_strand_id
1 'polypeptide(L)'
;MVIFGPYGIGKTSLLKTVDEPTLCLDFEAGLLAVQDWQGDSISLRTWNEARDIACLIGGPNPALKSDQAYSQRHHEHVSGKYKDLFPEFSKYRCIFVDSITVASRLCLLWAKMQPEAFSERSGKQDMRAAYGLLAQEMMAWLNQFQHIRDKDIIIVGTLGQYLDDFNRPIWLPQCEGAKTASEIPGIVDEVISMIGIKKNDGTEKRSFVCHTLNPWGYPAKDRSGRLSMVEEPHLGPYAKHKIYQIIGIKSSKAEDTWGEMGRSMLRSILESARDIHPHDNSENAILARKLNSVAELNGLEFTVKSTILKYDEEKLWSAVVTRGIQDAVGKNPKLREEAINWLNSKSFETVCELANLNFTRMKNMYGNFMSKKQKELKMLLIDNIKECVSYLLPNGEFYREKTYIGDLNGNTITVKIVGKEAGDWRNFTEGTGGDIIDLWILIKGDIYSARKWLNKKSKSGEKKGRKREEKIFSVKQYLSDQSPIPEDIIAPRILTPGGLLVIGGTPKVGKSYFLLSLLAHLAAGVSFLKMKSARPLKIIYLQNEMEYNYIRERIQQIITNQRLPNLAEENLIVTTKMRLTLNDEGIERIKDIIGEKFKTIDLIVLDSLDYENMFSGLQSRVEKLRSVINPMAGIIITRHTRKVSTATLAKSPFQALIGANALRSFYTSGMVMFQPNKRTNVLQVVYELRNGKSIPAKFISRVNGRWQNSKVIATA
;
A
#
# COMPACT_ATOMS: atom_id res chain seq x y z
N MET A 1 -19.08 13.40 11.01
CA MET A 1 -18.06 13.54 9.95
C MET A 1 -17.98 12.28 9.09
N VAL A 2 -17.41 12.39 7.89
CA VAL A 2 -17.02 11.25 7.06
C VAL A 2 -15.55 11.32 6.67
N ILE A 3 -14.86 10.18 6.66
CA ILE A 3 -13.44 10.06 6.32
C ILE A 3 -13.27 9.05 5.18
N PHE A 4 -12.78 9.51 4.04
CA PHE A 4 -12.51 8.69 2.87
C PHE A 4 -11.01 8.47 2.68
N GLY A 5 -10.61 7.26 2.31
CA GLY A 5 -9.21 6.98 2.00
C GLY A 5 -9.02 5.69 1.21
N PRO A 6 -7.90 5.53 0.48
CA PRO A 6 -7.64 4.35 -0.31
C PRO A 6 -7.56 3.08 0.55
N TYR A 7 -7.64 1.91 -0.08
CA TYR A 7 -7.48 0.63 0.61
C TYR A 7 -6.13 0.56 1.33
N GLY A 8 -6.12 -0.01 2.54
CA GLY A 8 -4.90 -0.19 3.34
C GLY A 8 -4.35 1.08 4.00
N ILE A 9 -4.96 2.25 3.80
CA ILE A 9 -4.50 3.50 4.44
C ILE A 9 -4.82 3.57 5.95
N GLY A 10 -5.42 2.54 6.55
CA GLY A 10 -5.63 2.46 8.01
C GLY A 10 -6.78 3.32 8.55
N LYS A 11 -7.91 3.39 7.84
CA LYS A 11 -9.12 4.10 8.28
C LYS A 11 -9.71 3.51 9.56
N THR A 12 -9.87 2.19 9.62
CA THR A 12 -10.36 1.46 10.81
C THR A 12 -9.47 1.71 12.03
N SER A 13 -8.16 1.87 11.85
CA SER A 13 -7.22 2.16 12.94
C SER A 13 -7.49 3.51 13.63
N LEU A 14 -8.28 4.40 13.03
CA LEU A 14 -8.71 5.65 13.67
C LEU A 14 -9.58 5.42 14.92
N LEU A 15 -10.22 4.25 15.06
CA LEU A 15 -10.90 3.85 16.31
C LEU A 15 -9.99 3.96 17.54
N LYS A 16 -8.68 3.68 17.37
CA LYS A 16 -7.69 3.78 18.45
C LYS A 16 -7.34 5.22 18.84
N THR A 17 -7.83 6.19 18.08
CA THR A 17 -7.51 7.62 18.24
C THR A 17 -8.69 8.42 18.78
N VAL A 18 -9.80 7.75 19.09
CA VAL A 18 -11.01 8.35 19.69
C VAL A 18 -10.99 8.10 21.19
N ASP A 19 -11.02 9.18 21.97
CA ASP A 19 -10.89 9.13 23.44
C ASP A 19 -12.24 9.01 24.17
N GLU A 20 -13.35 9.08 23.44
CA GLU A 20 -14.70 9.00 24.00
C GLU A 20 -15.26 7.56 23.93
N PRO A 21 -16.17 7.17 24.84
CA PRO A 21 -16.84 5.87 24.77
C PRO A 21 -17.48 5.68 23.39
N THR A 22 -16.99 4.70 22.65
CA THR A 22 -17.27 4.53 21.22
C THR A 22 -17.86 3.16 20.94
N LEU A 23 -18.95 3.13 20.17
CA LEU A 23 -19.50 1.92 19.58
C LEU A 23 -19.12 1.84 18.09
N CYS A 24 -18.52 0.73 17.67
CA CYS A 24 -18.22 0.48 16.26
C CYS A 24 -19.33 -0.36 15.58
N LEU A 25 -19.93 0.18 14.53
CA LEU A 25 -20.83 -0.54 13.62
C LEU A 25 -19.99 -1.14 12.48
N ASP A 26 -19.68 -2.43 12.57
CA ASP A 26 -18.82 -3.15 11.62
C ASP A 26 -19.63 -3.84 10.51
N PHE A 27 -19.52 -3.31 9.30
CA PHE A 27 -20.03 -3.85 8.04
C PHE A 27 -18.97 -4.66 7.28
N GLU A 28 -17.68 -4.42 7.50
CA GLU A 28 -16.57 -5.06 6.76
C GLU A 28 -16.17 -6.44 7.32
N ALA A 29 -16.75 -6.86 8.45
CA ALA A 29 -16.45 -8.11 9.16
C ALA A 29 -14.93 -8.27 9.40
N GLY A 30 -14.29 -7.16 9.78
CA GLY A 30 -12.89 -6.92 9.50
C GLY A 30 -12.16 -6.02 10.50
N LEU A 31 -12.41 -6.17 11.80
CA LEU A 31 -11.69 -5.43 12.86
C LEU A 31 -10.24 -5.93 13.12
N LEU A 32 -9.63 -6.63 12.16
CA LEU A 32 -8.26 -7.18 12.29
C LEU A 32 -7.21 -6.11 12.60
N ALA A 33 -7.40 -4.88 12.10
CA ALA A 33 -6.48 -3.77 12.33
C ALA A 33 -6.56 -3.17 13.74
N VAL A 34 -7.57 -3.57 14.54
CA VAL A 34 -7.89 -3.00 15.85
C VAL A 34 -8.23 -4.08 16.88
N GLN A 35 -7.64 -5.28 16.78
CA GLN A 35 -7.91 -6.38 17.72
C GLN A 35 -7.58 -6.06 19.19
N ASP A 36 -6.69 -5.10 19.41
CA ASP A 36 -6.26 -4.56 20.71
C ASP A 36 -7.18 -3.43 21.24
N TRP A 37 -8.10 -2.92 20.42
CA TRP A 37 -9.05 -1.89 20.81
C TRP A 37 -10.11 -2.45 21.77
N GLN A 38 -10.33 -1.75 22.89
CA GLN A 38 -11.17 -2.21 24.01
C GLN A 38 -12.63 -1.74 23.92
N GLY A 39 -13.04 -1.12 22.80
CA GLY A 39 -14.40 -0.64 22.63
C GLY A 39 -15.36 -1.73 22.14
N ASP A 40 -16.66 -1.43 22.26
CA ASP A 40 -17.72 -2.36 21.86
C ASP A 40 -17.97 -2.27 20.35
N SER A 41 -18.39 -3.39 19.74
CA SER A 41 -18.72 -3.43 18.30
C SER A 41 -19.95 -4.30 18.01
N ILE A 42 -20.67 -3.94 16.96
CA ILE A 42 -21.81 -4.71 16.43
C ILE A 42 -21.53 -5.02 14.96
N SER A 43 -21.52 -6.31 14.62
CA SER A 43 -21.44 -6.75 13.22
C SER A 43 -22.80 -6.63 12.55
N LEU A 44 -22.86 -5.91 11.43
CA LEU A 44 -24.05 -5.72 10.61
C LEU A 44 -23.88 -6.41 9.27
N ARG A 45 -24.76 -7.37 8.95
CA ARG A 45 -24.66 -8.20 7.74
C ARG A 45 -25.78 -7.96 6.74
N THR A 46 -26.88 -7.35 7.20
CA THR A 46 -28.03 -7.02 6.35
C THR A 46 -28.37 -5.53 6.41
N TRP A 47 -29.00 -5.03 5.35
CA TRP A 47 -29.49 -3.64 5.33
C TRP A 47 -30.55 -3.39 6.40
N ASN A 48 -31.43 -4.36 6.67
CA ASN A 48 -32.46 -4.24 7.69
C ASN A 48 -31.84 -4.06 9.08
N GLU A 49 -30.79 -4.81 9.45
CA GLU A 49 -30.08 -4.61 10.72
C GLU A 49 -29.47 -3.21 10.81
N ALA A 50 -28.83 -2.73 9.74
CA ALA A 50 -28.26 -1.39 9.71
C ALA A 50 -29.31 -0.28 9.92
N ARG A 51 -30.50 -0.48 9.35
CA ARG A 51 -31.65 0.41 9.49
C ARG A 51 -32.27 0.34 10.90
N ASP A 52 -32.42 -0.86 11.45
CA ASP A 52 -32.94 -1.08 12.79
C ASP A 52 -32.03 -0.43 13.84
N ILE A 53 -30.71 -0.66 13.74
CA ILE A 53 -29.72 -0.07 14.66
C ILE A 53 -29.69 1.47 14.53
N ALA A 54 -29.72 2.03 13.33
CA ALA A 54 -29.79 3.49 13.16
C ALA A 54 -31.08 4.08 13.76
N CYS A 55 -32.20 3.36 13.67
CA CYS A 55 -33.45 3.76 14.32
C CYS A 55 -33.36 3.70 15.85
N LEU A 56 -32.71 2.68 16.42
CA LEU A 56 -32.50 2.56 17.86
C LEU A 56 -31.60 3.68 18.41
N ILE A 57 -30.51 4.00 17.70
CA ILE A 57 -29.56 5.02 18.13
C ILE A 57 -30.18 6.42 17.97
N GLY A 58 -30.85 6.69 16.84
CA GLY A 58 -31.38 8.03 16.53
C GLY A 58 -32.79 8.32 17.03
N GLY A 59 -33.52 7.31 17.52
CA GLY A 59 -34.90 7.46 17.94
C GLY A 59 -35.91 7.62 16.77
N PRO A 60 -37.20 7.80 17.09
CA PRO A 60 -38.24 7.97 16.09
C PRO A 60 -38.21 9.38 15.48
N ASN A 61 -38.42 9.46 14.17
CA ASN A 61 -38.65 10.73 13.48
C ASN A 61 -40.17 11.02 13.41
N PRO A 62 -40.66 12.04 14.13
CA PRO A 62 -42.11 12.33 14.21
C PRO A 62 -42.70 12.84 12.89
N ALA A 63 -41.87 13.25 11.93
CA ALA A 63 -42.35 13.73 10.63
C ALA A 63 -42.71 12.60 9.65
N LEU A 64 -42.38 11.34 9.98
CA LEU A 64 -42.57 10.18 9.10
C LEU A 64 -43.87 9.45 9.41
N LYS A 65 -44.53 8.96 8.35
CA LYS A 65 -45.75 8.15 8.48
C LYS A 65 -45.43 6.79 9.10
N SER A 66 -46.42 6.16 9.72
CA SER A 66 -46.24 4.92 10.50
C SER A 66 -45.72 3.71 9.70
N ASP A 67 -45.86 3.72 8.38
CA ASP A 67 -45.41 2.69 7.45
C ASP A 67 -43.97 2.91 6.95
N GLN A 68 -43.37 4.06 7.26
CA GLN A 68 -42.03 4.41 6.82
C GLN A 68 -40.95 3.98 7.82
N ALA A 69 -39.74 3.73 7.30
CA ALA A 69 -38.55 3.54 8.12
C ALA A 69 -38.32 4.75 9.04
N TYR A 70 -37.80 4.50 10.24
CA TYR A 70 -37.55 5.51 11.30
C TYR A 70 -38.80 6.19 11.88
N SER A 71 -40.01 5.74 11.52
CA SER A 71 -41.25 6.19 12.17
C SER A 71 -41.36 5.74 13.62
N GLN A 72 -42.33 6.30 14.35
CA GLN A 72 -42.66 5.89 15.73
C GLN A 72 -42.92 4.37 15.83
N ARG A 73 -43.69 3.81 14.89
CA ARG A 73 -44.01 2.38 14.84
C ARG A 73 -42.75 1.53 14.60
N HIS A 74 -41.85 2.00 13.72
CA HIS A 74 -40.58 1.32 13.48
C HIS A 74 -39.72 1.31 14.74
N HIS A 75 -39.58 2.45 15.41
CA HIS A 75 -38.84 2.58 16.66
C HIS A 75 -39.38 1.65 17.75
N GLU A 76 -40.69 1.63 18.00
CA GLU A 76 -41.31 0.73 18.97
C GLU A 76 -41.07 -0.75 18.66
N HIS A 77 -41.15 -1.12 17.37
CA HIS A 77 -40.86 -2.48 16.94
C HIS A 77 -39.40 -2.88 17.21
N VAL A 78 -38.43 -2.02 16.84
CA VAL A 78 -37.02 -2.34 17.04
C VAL A 78 -36.61 -2.26 18.51
N SER A 79 -37.15 -1.32 19.30
CA SER A 79 -36.94 -1.27 20.75
C SER A 79 -37.50 -2.51 21.43
N GLY A 80 -38.59 -3.07 20.90
CA GLY A 80 -39.13 -4.35 21.35
C GLY A 80 -38.30 -5.58 20.93
N LYS A 81 -37.69 -5.55 19.75
CA LYS A 81 -36.83 -6.61 19.21
C LYS A 81 -35.45 -6.64 19.87
N TYR A 82 -34.90 -5.48 20.23
CA TYR A 82 -33.56 -5.29 20.78
C TYR A 82 -33.58 -4.72 22.21
N LYS A 83 -34.53 -5.18 23.04
CA LYS A 83 -34.77 -4.66 24.40
C LYS A 83 -33.53 -4.61 25.29
N ASP A 84 -32.64 -5.59 25.15
CA ASP A 84 -31.42 -5.68 25.97
C ASP A 84 -30.31 -4.73 25.51
N LEU A 85 -30.32 -4.32 24.24
CA LEU A 85 -29.33 -3.41 23.64
C LEU A 85 -29.73 -1.93 23.78
N PHE A 86 -31.03 -1.64 23.86
CA PHE A 86 -31.52 -0.26 23.87
C PHE A 86 -30.95 0.62 25.01
N PRO A 87 -30.84 0.15 26.27
CA PRO A 87 -30.26 0.95 27.35
C PRO A 87 -28.76 1.23 27.16
N GLU A 88 -28.04 0.31 26.51
CA GLU A 88 -26.59 0.36 26.34
C GLU A 88 -26.15 1.46 25.37
N PHE A 89 -26.97 1.88 24.41
CA PHE A 89 -26.58 2.91 23.45
C PHE A 89 -26.36 4.29 24.09
N SER A 90 -26.95 4.53 25.26
CA SER A 90 -26.78 5.79 26.00
C SER A 90 -25.36 5.99 26.53
N LYS A 91 -24.61 4.90 26.78
CA LYS A 91 -23.24 4.96 27.34
C LYS A 91 -22.20 5.44 26.31
N TYR A 92 -22.50 5.35 25.02
CA TYR A 92 -21.58 5.77 23.97
C TYR A 92 -21.84 7.22 23.55
N ARG A 93 -20.78 8.01 23.60
CA ARG A 93 -20.74 9.38 23.08
C ARG A 93 -20.41 9.40 21.59
N CYS A 94 -19.67 8.40 21.08
CA CYS A 94 -19.28 8.31 19.68
C CYS A 94 -19.82 7.03 19.02
N ILE A 95 -20.32 7.16 17.79
CA ILE A 95 -20.69 6.05 16.91
C ILE A 95 -19.74 6.05 15.72
N PHE A 96 -18.97 4.97 15.58
CA PHE A 96 -18.03 4.79 14.48
C PHE A 96 -18.60 3.77 13.48
N VAL A 97 -18.66 4.12 12.20
CA VAL A 97 -19.26 3.29 11.15
C VAL A 97 -18.19 2.84 10.17
N ASP A 98 -17.90 1.54 10.14
CA ASP A 98 -16.90 0.92 9.24
C ASP A 98 -17.53 -0.18 8.37
N SER A 99 -17.87 0.05 7.11
CA SER A 99 -17.70 1.28 6.33
C SER A 99 -18.98 1.61 5.53
N ILE A 100 -19.16 2.89 5.20
CA ILE A 100 -20.24 3.34 4.31
C ILE A 100 -20.16 2.69 2.92
N THR A 101 -18.94 2.31 2.49
CA THR A 101 -18.74 1.60 1.23
C THR A 101 -19.45 0.25 1.26
N VAL A 102 -19.33 -0.53 2.33
CA VAL A 102 -20.02 -1.81 2.45
C VAL A 102 -21.50 -1.62 2.80
N ALA A 103 -21.86 -0.64 3.64
CA ALA A 103 -23.27 -0.31 3.91
C ALA A 103 -24.04 -0.03 2.61
N SER A 104 -23.48 0.76 1.69
CA SER A 104 -24.10 1.04 0.39
C SER A 104 -24.28 -0.21 -0.48
N ARG A 105 -23.37 -1.20 -0.36
CA ARG A 105 -23.49 -2.49 -1.06
C ARG A 105 -24.61 -3.35 -0.49
N LEU A 106 -24.73 -3.42 0.85
CA LEU A 106 -25.85 -4.12 1.49
C LEU A 106 -27.19 -3.47 1.11
N CYS A 107 -27.24 -2.14 1.09
CA CYS A 107 -28.43 -1.40 0.66
C CYS A 107 -28.80 -1.72 -0.80
N LEU A 108 -27.82 -1.75 -1.72
CA LEU A 108 -28.10 -2.08 -3.13
C LEU A 108 -28.58 -3.53 -3.29
N LEU A 109 -28.00 -4.48 -2.56
CA LEU A 109 -28.46 -5.86 -2.57
C LEU A 109 -29.90 -5.98 -2.06
N TRP A 110 -30.22 -5.29 -0.97
CA TRP A 110 -31.58 -5.22 -0.44
C TRP A 110 -32.54 -4.57 -1.44
N ALA A 111 -32.16 -3.43 -2.03
CA ALA A 111 -32.99 -2.68 -2.98
C ALA A 111 -33.34 -3.52 -4.22
N LYS A 112 -32.39 -4.32 -4.72
CA LYS A 112 -32.59 -5.25 -5.84
C LYS A 112 -33.62 -6.35 -5.57
N MET A 113 -33.90 -6.66 -4.30
CA MET A 113 -34.87 -7.67 -3.90
C MET A 113 -36.25 -7.10 -3.60
N GLN A 114 -36.41 -5.78 -3.61
CA GLN A 114 -37.70 -5.15 -3.30
C GLN A 114 -38.63 -5.19 -4.52
N PRO A 115 -39.96 -5.27 -4.31
CA PRO A 115 -40.96 -5.28 -5.39
C PRO A 115 -40.81 -4.12 -6.38
N GLU A 116 -40.47 -2.93 -5.88
CA GLU A 116 -40.27 -1.71 -6.67
C GLU A 116 -39.11 -1.81 -7.66
N ALA A 117 -38.18 -2.75 -7.44
CA ALA A 117 -37.08 -3.03 -8.34
C ALA A 117 -37.43 -4.01 -9.47
N PHE A 118 -38.71 -4.36 -9.67
CA PHE A 118 -39.17 -5.22 -10.75
C PHE A 118 -40.17 -4.48 -11.64
N SER A 119 -40.04 -4.64 -12.95
CA SER A 119 -40.95 -4.05 -13.93
C SER A 119 -42.32 -4.72 -13.85
N GLU A 120 -43.38 -3.94 -13.60
CA GLU A 120 -44.77 -4.41 -13.61
C GLU A 120 -45.17 -5.04 -14.96
N ARG A 121 -44.55 -4.60 -16.07
CA ARG A 121 -44.87 -5.10 -17.41
C ARG A 121 -44.19 -6.42 -17.77
N SER A 122 -42.97 -6.65 -17.26
CA SER A 122 -42.13 -7.77 -17.71
C SER A 122 -41.70 -8.73 -16.60
N GLY A 123 -41.96 -8.40 -15.34
CA GLY A 123 -41.49 -9.14 -14.16
C GLY A 123 -39.97 -9.20 -14.01
N LYS A 124 -39.22 -8.56 -14.91
CA LYS A 124 -37.75 -8.54 -14.88
C LYS A 124 -37.27 -7.42 -13.98
N GLN A 125 -36.13 -7.65 -13.35
CA GLN A 125 -35.47 -6.68 -12.48
C GLN A 125 -35.13 -5.38 -13.25
N ASP A 126 -35.60 -4.24 -12.74
CA ASP A 126 -35.31 -2.90 -13.19
C ASP A 126 -34.19 -2.29 -12.33
N MET A 127 -32.99 -2.25 -12.90
CA MET A 127 -31.82 -1.68 -12.23
C MET A 127 -31.96 -0.18 -11.94
N ARG A 128 -32.70 0.58 -12.76
CA ARG A 128 -32.89 2.02 -12.53
C ARG A 128 -33.75 2.25 -11.29
N ALA A 129 -34.82 1.49 -11.14
CA ALA A 129 -35.67 1.53 -9.95
C ALA A 129 -34.90 1.09 -8.69
N ALA A 130 -34.09 0.03 -8.79
CA ALA A 130 -33.22 -0.41 -7.69
C ALA A 130 -32.21 0.69 -7.25
N TYR A 131 -31.57 1.40 -8.19
CA TYR A 131 -30.68 2.52 -7.86
C TYR A 131 -31.44 3.74 -7.28
N GLY A 132 -32.68 3.96 -7.70
CA GLY A 132 -33.55 4.98 -7.11
C GLY A 132 -33.85 4.69 -5.64
N LEU A 133 -34.21 3.44 -5.34
CA LEU A 133 -34.50 2.99 -3.98
C LEU A 133 -33.25 2.99 -3.09
N LEU A 134 -32.10 2.54 -3.61
CA LEU A 134 -30.80 2.67 -2.94
C LEU A 134 -30.53 4.10 -2.48
N ALA A 135 -30.72 5.07 -3.38
CA ALA A 135 -30.46 6.47 -3.06
C ALA A 135 -31.42 6.99 -1.98
N GLN A 136 -32.70 6.64 -2.05
CA GLN A 136 -33.68 7.03 -1.03
C GLN A 136 -33.32 6.47 0.35
N GLU A 137 -33.01 5.17 0.42
CA GLU A 137 -32.70 4.48 1.68
C GLU A 137 -31.38 4.95 2.30
N MET A 138 -30.32 5.09 1.50
CA MET A 138 -29.03 5.59 1.98
C MET A 138 -29.15 7.02 2.52
N MET A 139 -29.91 7.88 1.84
CA MET A 139 -30.14 9.26 2.30
C MET A 139 -30.94 9.31 3.60
N ALA A 140 -31.99 8.49 3.71
CA ALA A 140 -32.76 8.39 4.95
C ALA A 140 -31.88 7.91 6.11
N TRP A 141 -31.00 6.92 5.87
CA TRP A 141 -30.06 6.40 6.86
C TRP A 141 -28.99 7.43 7.28
N LEU A 142 -28.42 8.18 6.35
CA LEU A 142 -27.46 9.24 6.66
C LEU A 142 -28.11 10.41 7.42
N ASN A 143 -29.31 10.81 7.02
CA ASN A 143 -30.07 11.86 7.71
C ASN A 143 -30.48 11.41 9.12
N GLN A 144 -30.81 10.14 9.32
CA GLN A 144 -31.10 9.60 10.65
C GLN A 144 -29.93 9.84 11.61
N PHE A 145 -28.68 9.61 11.16
CA PHE A 145 -27.50 9.91 11.96
C PHE A 145 -27.24 11.42 12.14
N GLN A 146 -27.56 12.24 11.13
CA GLN A 146 -27.40 13.69 11.20
C GLN A 146 -28.28 14.32 12.30
N HIS A 147 -29.45 13.74 12.57
CA HIS A 147 -30.38 14.26 13.57
C HIS A 147 -30.03 13.90 15.02
N ILE A 148 -29.02 13.04 15.23
CA ILE A 148 -28.56 12.64 16.57
C ILE A 148 -27.69 13.76 17.14
N ARG A 149 -28.22 14.50 18.12
CA ARG A 149 -27.55 15.70 18.66
C ARG A 149 -26.58 15.43 19.81
N ASP A 150 -26.75 14.33 20.51
CA ASP A 150 -25.97 13.96 21.70
C ASP A 150 -24.78 13.03 21.37
N LYS A 151 -24.61 12.62 20.11
CA LYS A 151 -23.57 11.67 19.69
C LYS A 151 -22.71 12.20 18.56
N ASP A 152 -21.43 11.89 18.63
CA ASP A 152 -20.47 12.18 17.56
C ASP A 152 -20.49 11.02 16.57
N ILE A 153 -20.87 11.28 15.32
CA ILE A 153 -20.95 10.26 14.28
C ILE A 153 -19.71 10.33 13.38
N ILE A 154 -18.95 9.24 13.32
CA ILE A 154 -17.74 9.12 12.50
C ILE A 154 -17.94 7.98 11.51
N ILE A 155 -17.99 8.32 10.22
CA ILE A 155 -18.21 7.34 9.16
C ILE A 155 -16.94 7.20 8.34
N VAL A 156 -16.45 5.98 8.12
CA VAL A 156 -15.31 5.75 7.21
C VAL A 156 -15.76 5.11 5.90
N GLY A 157 -15.04 5.41 4.83
CA GLY A 157 -15.33 4.89 3.50
C GLY A 157 -14.10 4.79 2.60
N THR A 158 -14.23 4.05 1.52
CA THR A 158 -13.16 3.95 0.53
C THR A 158 -13.17 5.15 -0.40
N LEU A 159 -11.98 5.68 -0.68
CA LEU A 159 -11.77 6.70 -1.70
C LEU A 159 -11.32 6.02 -3.01
N GLY A 160 -12.11 6.18 -4.07
CA GLY A 160 -11.80 5.68 -5.40
C GLY A 160 -11.17 6.74 -6.28
N GLN A 161 -10.23 6.34 -7.15
CA GLN A 161 -9.73 7.16 -8.24
C GLN A 161 -10.50 6.84 -9.51
N TYR A 162 -11.25 7.82 -10.01
CA TYR A 162 -12.00 7.75 -11.26
C TYR A 162 -11.38 8.70 -12.28
N LEU A 163 -11.87 8.65 -13.51
CA LEU A 163 -11.50 9.58 -14.56
C LEU A 163 -12.74 10.38 -14.94
N ASP A 164 -12.64 11.70 -14.98
CA ASP A 164 -13.71 12.55 -15.53
C ASP A 164 -13.82 12.40 -17.06
N ASP A 165 -14.80 13.08 -17.66
CA ASP A 165 -14.99 13.11 -19.12
C ASP A 165 -13.78 13.67 -19.88
N PHE A 166 -12.86 14.33 -19.18
CA PHE A 166 -11.61 14.86 -19.69
C PHE A 166 -10.39 13.98 -19.39
N ASN A 167 -10.56 12.76 -18.86
CA ASN A 167 -9.52 11.82 -18.43
C ASN A 167 -8.58 12.35 -17.34
N ARG A 168 -9.02 13.33 -16.55
CA ARG A 168 -8.30 13.78 -15.36
C ARG A 168 -8.66 12.84 -14.21
N PRO A 169 -7.68 12.41 -13.39
CA PRO A 169 -7.97 11.65 -12.20
C PRO A 169 -8.82 12.52 -11.27
N ILE A 170 -10.05 12.07 -11.00
CA ILE A 170 -10.92 12.64 -9.98
C ILE A 170 -11.03 11.64 -8.84
N TRP A 171 -11.00 12.14 -7.62
CA TRP A 171 -11.15 11.32 -6.44
C TRP A 171 -12.58 11.43 -5.95
N LEU A 172 -13.28 10.30 -5.85
CA LEU A 172 -14.67 10.28 -5.41
C LEU A 172 -14.86 9.22 -4.33
N PRO A 173 -15.76 9.45 -3.36
CA PRO A 173 -16.24 8.42 -2.46
C PRO A 173 -16.71 7.18 -3.22
N GLN A 174 -16.22 6.01 -2.82
CA GLN A 174 -16.70 4.75 -3.37
C GLN A 174 -17.93 4.30 -2.59
N CYS A 175 -19.10 4.64 -3.13
CA CYS A 175 -20.40 4.17 -2.68
C CYS A 175 -21.18 3.62 -3.88
N GLU A 176 -22.03 2.62 -3.65
CA GLU A 176 -22.99 2.19 -4.65
C GLU A 176 -23.99 3.34 -4.92
N GLY A 177 -24.22 3.65 -6.20
CA GLY A 177 -25.09 4.75 -6.63
C GLY A 177 -24.41 6.13 -6.55
N ALA A 178 -24.47 6.88 -7.66
CA ALA A 178 -23.79 8.18 -7.77
C ALA A 178 -24.38 9.25 -6.82
N LYS A 179 -25.70 9.21 -6.60
CA LYS A 179 -26.43 10.22 -5.81
C LYS A 179 -25.97 10.25 -4.34
N THR A 180 -25.80 9.08 -3.73
CA THR A 180 -25.31 8.95 -2.35
C THR A 180 -23.95 9.64 -2.18
N ALA A 181 -22.99 9.33 -3.07
CA ALA A 181 -21.66 9.92 -3.02
C ALA A 181 -21.67 11.46 -3.20
N SER A 182 -22.55 11.99 -4.06
CA SER A 182 -22.65 13.44 -4.31
C SER A 182 -23.33 14.22 -3.20
N GLU A 183 -24.26 13.60 -2.46
CA GLU A 183 -25.07 14.30 -1.45
C GLU A 183 -24.48 14.24 -0.04
N ILE A 184 -23.59 13.27 0.26
CA ILE A 184 -22.90 13.16 1.56
C ILE A 184 -22.34 14.51 2.05
N PRO A 185 -21.60 15.31 1.25
CA PRO A 185 -21.10 16.61 1.70
C PRO A 185 -22.18 17.60 2.12
N GLY A 186 -23.43 17.45 1.67
CA GLY A 186 -24.56 18.27 2.10
C GLY A 186 -25.12 17.87 3.47
N ILE A 187 -24.91 16.62 3.89
CA ILE A 187 -25.46 16.04 5.12
C ILE A 187 -24.48 16.19 6.28
N VAL A 188 -23.22 15.80 6.07
CA VAL A 188 -22.22 15.80 7.14
C VAL A 188 -21.58 17.18 7.31
N ASP A 189 -21.16 17.48 8.53
CA ASP A 189 -20.42 18.72 8.80
C ASP A 189 -19.04 18.68 8.13
N GLU A 190 -18.32 17.59 8.33
CA GLU A 190 -16.93 17.43 7.89
C GLU A 190 -16.79 16.27 6.89
N VAL A 191 -16.10 16.53 5.77
CA VAL A 191 -15.65 15.52 4.79
C VAL A 191 -14.13 15.57 4.76
N ILE A 192 -13.48 14.48 5.14
CA ILE A 192 -12.02 14.41 5.26
C ILE A 192 -11.48 13.35 4.30
N SER A 193 -10.40 13.67 3.59
CA SER A 193 -9.65 12.69 2.79
C SER A 193 -8.36 12.27 3.50
N MET A 194 -8.24 11.00 3.84
CA MET A 194 -7.08 10.39 4.48
C MET A 194 -6.16 9.76 3.41
N ILE A 195 -5.02 10.40 3.16
CA ILE A 195 -4.13 10.06 2.03
C ILE A 195 -2.65 10.09 2.44
N GLY A 196 -1.79 9.44 1.66
CA GLY A 196 -0.33 9.50 1.83
C GLY A 196 0.24 10.70 1.06
N ILE A 197 0.76 11.70 1.77
CA ILE A 197 1.46 12.85 1.18
C ILE A 197 2.96 12.54 1.14
N LYS A 198 3.56 12.59 -0.04
CA LYS A 198 5.01 12.51 -0.22
C LYS A 198 5.67 13.79 0.31
N LYS A 199 6.63 13.62 1.21
CA LYS A 199 7.54 14.67 1.66
C LYS A 199 8.73 14.81 0.72
N ASN A 200 9.45 15.93 0.86
CA ASN A 200 10.63 16.26 0.04
C ASN A 200 11.79 15.26 0.22
N ASP A 201 11.81 14.50 1.32
CA ASP A 201 12.79 13.45 1.61
C ASP A 201 12.42 12.08 0.97
N GLY A 202 11.32 12.02 0.20
CA GLY A 202 10.83 10.81 -0.45
C GLY A 202 9.97 9.91 0.46
N THR A 203 9.80 10.25 1.74
CA THR A 203 8.93 9.50 2.66
C THR A 203 7.46 9.89 2.46
N GLU A 204 6.55 8.91 2.58
CA GLU A 204 5.11 9.17 2.56
C GLU A 204 4.59 9.30 3.99
N LYS A 205 3.99 10.46 4.31
CA LYS A 205 3.28 10.67 5.58
C LYS A 205 1.78 10.63 5.33
N ARG A 206 1.09 9.76 6.06
CA ARG A 206 -0.37 9.73 6.12
C ARG A 206 -0.90 11.03 6.73
N SER A 207 -1.90 11.64 6.12
CA SER A 207 -2.46 12.92 6.56
C SER A 207 -3.94 13.03 6.21
N PHE A 208 -4.65 13.86 6.96
CA PHE A 208 -6.00 14.30 6.65
C PHE A 208 -5.93 15.54 5.76
N VAL A 209 -6.73 15.54 4.69
CA VAL A 209 -6.98 16.71 3.83
C VAL A 209 -8.38 17.19 4.14
N CYS A 210 -8.50 18.41 4.64
CA CYS A 210 -9.74 18.92 5.26
C CYS A 210 -10.43 20.00 4.41
N HIS A 211 -9.70 20.67 3.50
CA HIS A 211 -10.24 21.80 2.73
C HIS A 211 -10.71 21.40 1.33
N THR A 212 -11.87 21.91 0.92
CA THR A 212 -12.44 21.72 -0.43
C THR A 212 -11.48 22.20 -1.52
N LEU A 213 -10.87 23.37 -1.33
CA LEU A 213 -9.81 23.87 -2.20
C LEU A 213 -8.47 23.31 -1.73
N ASN A 214 -8.09 22.15 -2.27
CA ASN A 214 -6.78 21.54 -2.03
C ASN A 214 -6.04 21.26 -3.35
N PRO A 215 -4.70 21.28 -3.35
CA PRO A 215 -3.90 21.15 -4.58
C PRO A 215 -3.96 19.75 -5.21
N TRP A 216 -4.52 18.75 -4.52
CA TRP A 216 -4.55 17.37 -4.97
C TRP A 216 -5.91 16.94 -5.56
N GLY A 217 -6.94 17.77 -5.45
CA GLY A 217 -8.29 17.47 -5.93
C GLY A 217 -9.00 16.36 -5.14
N TYR A 218 -8.65 16.18 -3.87
CA TYR A 218 -9.34 15.22 -2.99
C TYR A 218 -10.68 15.79 -2.49
N PRO A 219 -11.72 14.96 -2.33
CA PRO A 219 -12.98 15.41 -1.77
C PRO A 219 -12.79 15.75 -0.30
N ALA A 220 -13.03 17.02 0.05
CA ALA A 220 -12.91 17.49 1.41
C ALA A 220 -13.84 18.69 1.65
N LYS A 221 -14.24 18.88 2.90
CA LYS A 221 -15.12 19.95 3.36
C LYS A 221 -14.87 20.13 4.84
N ASP A 222 -14.50 21.36 5.21
CA ASP A 222 -14.50 21.81 6.60
C ASP A 222 -15.59 22.85 6.76
N ARG A 223 -16.66 22.50 7.48
CA ARG A 223 -17.76 23.42 7.76
C ARG A 223 -17.46 24.27 8.99
N SER A 224 -16.67 23.74 9.91
CA SER A 224 -16.25 24.46 11.11
C SER A 224 -15.34 25.65 10.81
N GLY A 225 -14.55 25.56 9.73
CA GLY A 225 -13.51 26.53 9.38
C GLY A 225 -12.32 26.54 10.34
N ARG A 226 -12.19 25.49 11.18
CA ARG A 226 -11.19 25.41 12.24
C ARG A 226 -10.01 24.52 11.90
N LEU A 227 -10.13 23.68 10.87
CA LEU A 227 -9.08 22.74 10.49
C LEU A 227 -8.08 23.41 9.54
N SER A 228 -6.82 23.00 9.62
CA SER A 228 -5.83 23.32 8.59
C SER A 228 -6.12 22.50 7.33
N MET A 229 -5.58 22.91 6.17
CA MET A 229 -5.73 22.14 4.93
C MET A 229 -5.24 20.69 5.08
N VAL A 230 -4.14 20.52 5.83
CA VAL A 230 -3.53 19.23 6.12
C VAL A 230 -3.41 19.08 7.63
N GLU A 231 -4.02 18.02 8.17
CA GLU A 231 -3.99 17.66 9.59
C GLU A 231 -3.35 16.29 9.80
N GLU A 232 -2.92 16.02 11.03
CA GLU A 232 -2.47 14.68 11.42
C GLU A 232 -3.65 13.69 11.41
N PRO A 233 -3.48 12.43 10.95
CA PRO A 233 -4.57 11.48 10.87
C PRO A 233 -4.91 10.89 12.24
N HIS A 234 -5.39 11.73 13.16
CA HIS A 234 -5.69 11.41 14.55
C HIS A 234 -6.93 12.19 15.01
N LEU A 235 -7.90 11.52 15.64
CA LEU A 235 -9.21 12.10 15.98
C LEU A 235 -9.31 12.66 17.42
N GLY A 236 -8.20 12.83 18.12
CA GLY A 236 -8.21 13.01 19.58
C GLY A 236 -7.02 13.70 20.26
N PRO A 237 -5.96 14.21 19.61
CA PRO A 237 -4.69 14.40 20.32
C PRO A 237 -4.63 15.55 21.36
N TYR A 238 -5.71 16.30 21.64
CA TYR A 238 -5.67 17.44 22.57
C TYR A 238 -6.87 17.57 23.53
N ALA A 239 -7.84 16.65 23.52
CA ALA A 239 -8.93 16.69 24.48
C ALA A 239 -8.43 16.28 25.89
N LYS A 240 -8.80 17.01 26.94
CA LYS A 240 -8.48 16.74 28.36
C LYS A 240 -6.99 16.86 28.77
N HIS A 241 -6.13 17.46 27.96
CA HIS A 241 -4.76 17.77 28.38
C HIS A 241 -4.73 18.90 29.43
N LYS A 242 -4.13 18.62 30.60
CA LYS A 242 -3.88 19.65 31.63
C LYS A 242 -2.64 20.45 31.25
N ILE A 243 -2.81 21.75 31.01
CA ILE A 243 -1.71 22.69 30.78
C ILE A 243 -1.35 23.34 32.11
N TYR A 244 -0.09 23.19 32.53
CA TYR A 244 0.45 23.83 33.72
C TYR A 244 1.30 25.02 33.30
N GLN A 245 0.92 26.22 33.72
CA GLN A 245 1.64 27.47 33.42
C GLN A 245 1.89 28.24 34.71
N ILE A 246 3.14 28.69 34.90
CA ILE A 246 3.47 29.60 36.00
C ILE A 246 3.11 31.02 35.57
N ILE A 247 2.29 31.71 36.37
CA ILE A 247 1.88 33.10 36.16
C ILE A 247 2.51 33.96 37.26
N GLY A 248 3.44 34.84 36.89
CA GLY A 248 4.04 35.80 37.82
C GLY A 248 3.08 36.95 38.10
N ILE A 249 2.74 37.20 39.38
CA ILE A 249 1.84 38.30 39.74
C ILE A 249 2.62 39.56 40.13
N LYS A 250 3.81 39.43 40.70
CA LYS A 250 4.68 40.54 41.12
C LYS A 250 6.13 40.06 41.31
N SER A 251 7.09 40.85 40.87
CA SER A 251 8.53 40.67 41.11
C SER A 251 9.09 41.73 42.07
N SER A 252 10.21 41.42 42.74
CA SER A 252 10.98 42.35 43.58
C SER A 252 12.02 43.17 42.81
N LYS A 253 12.11 42.98 41.48
CA LYS A 253 13.01 43.76 40.62
C LYS A 253 12.43 45.15 40.34
N ALA A 254 13.32 46.12 40.06
CA ALA A 254 12.95 47.51 39.77
C ALA A 254 12.01 47.64 38.56
N GLU A 255 12.18 46.79 37.54
CA GLU A 255 11.24 46.63 36.42
C GLU A 255 10.55 45.26 36.53
N ASP A 256 9.24 45.28 36.81
CA ASP A 256 8.41 44.09 37.01
C ASP A 256 7.86 43.53 35.68
N THR A 257 8.71 43.40 34.67
CA THR A 257 8.32 42.89 33.34
C THR A 257 7.68 41.49 33.42
N TRP A 258 8.16 40.64 34.33
CA TRP A 258 7.59 39.31 34.56
C TRP A 258 6.18 39.37 35.19
N GLY A 259 5.96 40.24 36.16
CA GLY A 259 4.64 40.46 36.75
C GLY A 259 3.67 41.14 35.78
N GLU A 260 4.15 42.05 34.94
CA GLU A 260 3.34 42.68 33.87
C GLU A 260 2.84 41.65 32.86
N MET A 261 3.71 40.75 32.39
CA MET A 261 3.31 39.65 31.49
C MET A 261 2.25 38.74 32.13
N GLY A 262 2.42 38.39 33.41
CA GLY A 262 1.44 37.54 34.10
C GLY A 262 0.10 38.23 34.36
N ARG A 263 0.10 39.52 34.74
CA ARG A 263 -1.14 40.33 34.87
C ARG A 263 -1.83 40.52 33.53
N SER A 264 -1.08 40.72 32.44
CA SER A 264 -1.63 40.77 31.08
C SER A 264 -2.29 39.45 30.68
N MET A 265 -1.68 38.31 31.03
CA MET A 265 -2.25 36.99 30.77
C MET A 265 -3.55 36.77 31.55
N LEU A 266 -3.58 37.11 32.85
CA LEU A 266 -4.80 37.03 33.67
C LEU A 266 -5.91 37.93 33.11
N ARG A 267 -5.57 39.13 32.65
CA ARG A 267 -6.52 40.02 31.98
C ARG A 267 -7.15 39.36 30.76
N SER A 268 -6.35 38.75 29.88
CA SER A 268 -6.85 38.07 28.69
C SER A 268 -7.73 36.85 29.01
N ILE A 269 -7.41 36.12 30.10
CA ILE A 269 -8.25 35.00 30.58
C ILE A 269 -9.63 35.53 31.01
N LEU A 270 -9.68 36.60 31.81
CA LEU A 270 -10.93 37.18 32.27
C LEU A 270 -11.74 37.80 31.13
N GLU A 271 -11.07 38.49 30.21
CA GLU A 271 -11.70 39.06 29.01
C GLU A 271 -12.34 37.97 28.16
N SER A 272 -11.66 36.84 27.96
CA SER A 272 -12.24 35.70 27.23
C SER A 272 -13.35 34.99 28.01
N ALA A 273 -13.23 34.83 29.32
CA ALA A 273 -14.21 34.10 30.13
C ALA A 273 -15.51 34.88 30.35
N ARG A 274 -15.42 36.22 30.38
CA ARG A 274 -16.52 37.14 30.69
C ARG A 274 -17.03 37.89 29.47
N ASP A 275 -16.57 37.51 28.27
CA ASP A 275 -16.96 38.09 26.97
C ASP A 275 -16.76 39.62 26.89
N ILE A 276 -15.58 40.09 27.31
CA ILE A 276 -15.23 41.51 27.34
C ILE A 276 -14.23 41.82 26.23
N HIS A 277 -14.53 42.82 25.40
CA HIS A 277 -13.60 43.27 24.37
C HIS A 277 -12.35 43.93 25.00
N PRO A 278 -11.11 43.66 24.53
CA PRO A 278 -9.88 44.17 25.15
C PRO A 278 -9.80 45.70 25.26
N HIS A 279 -10.46 46.40 24.33
CA HIS A 279 -10.52 47.86 24.28
C HIS A 279 -11.76 48.48 24.95
N ASP A 280 -12.65 47.67 25.54
CA ASP A 280 -13.79 48.18 26.30
C ASP A 280 -13.35 48.71 27.67
N ASN A 281 -13.49 50.02 27.87
CA ASN A 281 -13.13 50.72 29.12
C ASN A 281 -14.35 51.18 29.92
N SER A 282 -15.54 50.61 29.64
CA SER A 282 -16.73 50.87 30.46
C SER A 282 -16.52 50.45 31.92
N GLU A 283 -17.22 51.10 32.85
CA GLU A 283 -17.14 50.74 34.28
C GLU A 283 -17.48 49.26 34.51
N ASN A 284 -18.44 48.72 33.75
CA ASN A 284 -18.81 47.31 33.77
C ASN A 284 -17.64 46.41 33.34
N ALA A 285 -16.93 46.75 32.26
CA ALA A 285 -15.76 46.01 31.79
C ALA A 285 -14.57 46.13 32.76
N ILE A 286 -14.42 47.24 33.47
CA ILE A 286 -13.38 47.41 34.50
C ILE A 286 -13.70 46.56 35.72
N LEU A 287 -14.95 46.58 36.20
CA LEU A 287 -15.41 45.75 37.31
C LEU A 287 -15.28 44.26 36.97
N ALA A 288 -15.67 43.89 35.75
CA ALA A 288 -15.58 42.52 35.28
C ALA A 288 -14.14 42.06 34.96
N ARG A 289 -13.11 42.92 35.03
CA ARG A 289 -11.69 42.51 35.03
C ARG A 289 -11.10 42.40 36.44
N LYS A 290 -11.82 42.82 37.48
CA LYS A 290 -11.36 42.70 38.88
C LYS A 290 -11.57 41.27 39.37
N LEU A 291 -10.61 40.81 40.17
CA LEU A 291 -10.66 39.58 40.95
C LEU A 291 -10.61 39.99 42.43
N ASN A 292 -11.54 39.50 43.24
CA ASN A 292 -11.49 39.70 44.68
C ASN A 292 -10.66 38.60 45.37
N SER A 293 -10.54 37.44 44.73
CA SER A 293 -9.66 36.35 45.18
C SER A 293 -9.17 35.49 44.02
N VAL A 294 -8.07 34.76 44.23
CA VAL A 294 -7.54 33.78 43.26
C VAL A 294 -8.50 32.60 43.07
N ALA A 295 -9.36 32.32 44.06
CA ALA A 295 -10.32 31.23 43.99
C ALA A 295 -11.38 31.44 42.89
N GLU A 296 -11.65 32.69 42.49
CA GLU A 296 -12.54 33.01 41.36
C GLU A 296 -12.02 32.48 40.02
N LEU A 297 -10.75 32.08 39.94
CA LEU A 297 -10.20 31.46 38.74
C LEU A 297 -10.56 29.97 38.60
N ASN A 298 -11.01 29.33 39.68
CA ASN A 298 -11.36 27.92 39.67
C ASN A 298 -12.65 27.69 38.88
N GLY A 299 -12.59 26.83 37.87
CA GLY A 299 -13.75 26.49 37.04
C GLY A 299 -14.12 27.53 35.99
N LEU A 300 -13.30 28.57 35.78
CA LEU A 300 -13.49 29.49 34.66
C LEU A 300 -13.32 28.76 33.32
N GLU A 301 -14.29 28.94 32.43
CA GLU A 301 -14.23 28.49 31.04
C GLU A 301 -13.78 29.66 30.16
N PHE A 302 -12.74 29.46 29.36
CA PHE A 302 -12.20 30.48 28.47
C PHE A 302 -11.51 29.86 27.25
N THR A 303 -11.30 30.66 26.22
CA THR A 303 -10.66 30.21 24.96
C THR A 303 -9.20 30.65 24.93
N VAL A 304 -8.30 29.73 24.56
CA VAL A 304 -6.86 30.00 24.41
C VAL A 304 -6.38 29.59 23.03
N LYS A 305 -5.56 30.44 22.42
CA LYS A 305 -4.74 30.06 21.27
C LYS A 305 -3.36 29.61 21.75
N SER A 306 -3.07 28.31 21.67
CA SER A 306 -1.76 27.73 22.03
C SER A 306 -0.98 27.34 20.77
N THR A 307 0.35 27.47 20.80
CA THR A 307 1.25 27.02 19.73
C THR A 307 2.30 26.06 20.32
N ILE A 308 2.40 24.86 19.77
CA ILE A 308 3.38 23.85 20.21
C ILE A 308 4.69 24.07 19.43
N LEU A 309 5.75 24.50 20.12
CA LEU A 309 7.12 24.34 19.62
C LEU A 309 7.47 22.85 19.74
N LYS A 310 7.62 22.14 18.60
CA LYS A 310 7.84 20.69 18.60
C LYS A 310 9.15 20.31 19.30
N TYR A 311 8.99 19.54 20.38
CA TYR A 311 10.02 18.86 21.16
C TYR A 311 10.60 17.67 20.36
N ASP A 312 11.91 17.47 20.43
CA ASP A 312 12.66 16.45 19.69
C ASP A 312 13.48 15.64 20.72
N GLU A 313 12.99 14.46 21.10
CA GLU A 313 13.60 13.59 22.12
C GLU A 313 14.96 13.02 21.68
N GLU A 314 15.15 12.85 20.37
CA GLU A 314 16.43 12.46 19.79
C GLU A 314 17.45 13.58 19.99
N LYS A 315 17.04 14.85 19.89
CA LYS A 315 17.85 16.00 20.30
C LYS A 315 18.05 16.12 21.81
N LEU A 316 17.15 15.63 22.68
CA LEU A 316 17.34 15.67 24.14
C LEU A 316 18.34 14.60 24.60
N TRP A 317 18.19 13.35 24.15
CA TRP A 317 19.15 12.28 24.46
C TRP A 317 20.46 12.46 23.72
N SER A 318 20.43 12.95 22.48
CA SER A 318 21.63 13.46 21.81
C SER A 318 22.22 14.61 22.60
N ALA A 319 21.48 15.57 23.15
CA ALA A 319 22.06 16.65 23.94
C ALA A 319 22.62 16.17 25.30
N VAL A 320 22.01 15.21 25.99
CA VAL A 320 22.50 14.69 27.28
C VAL A 320 23.73 13.80 27.08
N VAL A 321 23.73 12.95 26.05
CA VAL A 321 24.87 12.10 25.69
C VAL A 321 25.97 12.93 25.00
N THR A 322 25.63 13.88 24.14
CA THR A 322 26.58 14.85 23.52
C THR A 322 27.15 15.79 24.56
N ARG A 323 26.41 16.18 25.61
CA ARG A 323 26.95 16.99 26.72
C ARG A 323 27.80 16.16 27.66
N GLY A 324 27.42 14.92 27.97
CA GLY A 324 28.29 13.98 28.69
C GLY A 324 29.57 13.62 27.92
N ILE A 325 29.50 13.55 26.60
CA ILE A 325 30.64 13.37 25.70
C ILE A 325 31.43 14.67 25.53
N GLN A 326 30.81 15.85 25.41
CA GLN A 326 31.48 17.16 25.29
C GLN A 326 32.18 17.57 26.58
N ASP A 327 31.58 17.31 27.74
CA ASP A 327 32.20 17.53 29.05
C ASP A 327 33.39 16.58 29.26
N ALA A 328 33.34 15.35 28.73
CA ALA A 328 34.46 14.41 28.71
C ALA A 328 35.54 14.73 27.65
N VAL A 329 35.14 15.29 26.50
CA VAL A 329 36.02 15.61 25.35
C VAL A 329 36.70 16.99 25.52
N GLY A 330 36.21 17.85 26.40
CA GLY A 330 36.68 19.21 26.52
C GLY A 330 38.09 19.39 27.11
N LYS A 331 38.64 18.46 27.90
CA LYS A 331 39.88 18.74 28.66
C LYS A 331 40.91 17.62 28.85
N ASN A 332 40.63 16.33 28.54
CA ASN A 332 41.66 15.29 28.76
C ASN A 332 41.50 14.04 27.86
N PRO A 333 42.46 13.76 26.94
CA PRO A 333 42.43 12.60 26.04
C PRO A 333 42.40 11.23 26.75
N LYS A 334 42.93 11.13 27.98
CA LYS A 334 42.96 9.87 28.75
C LYS A 334 41.56 9.41 29.20
N LEU A 335 40.70 10.36 29.60
CA LEU A 335 39.33 10.08 30.04
C LEU A 335 38.43 9.58 28.90
N ARG A 336 38.75 10.00 27.66
CA ARG A 336 38.07 9.55 26.45
C ARG A 336 38.34 8.08 26.15
N GLU A 337 39.58 7.63 26.35
CA GLU A 337 39.96 6.22 26.16
C GLU A 337 39.50 5.35 27.34
N GLU A 338 39.51 5.88 28.55
CA GLU A 338 38.96 5.22 29.74
C GLU A 338 37.45 5.03 29.67
N ALA A 339 36.65 5.98 29.17
CA ALA A 339 35.19 5.81 29.06
C ALA A 339 34.80 4.68 28.08
N ILE A 340 35.54 4.57 26.97
CA ILE A 340 35.36 3.52 25.96
C ILE A 340 35.85 2.18 26.50
N ASN A 341 36.96 2.14 27.22
CA ASN A 341 37.44 0.91 27.87
C ASN A 341 36.52 0.49 29.02
N TRP A 342 36.01 1.43 29.82
CA TRP A 342 35.15 1.17 30.99
C TRP A 342 33.81 0.53 30.63
N LEU A 343 33.17 1.01 29.56
CA LEU A 343 31.95 0.41 28.99
C LEU A 343 32.17 -1.03 28.48
N ASN A 344 33.41 -1.37 28.12
CA ASN A 344 33.79 -2.68 27.59
C ASN A 344 34.48 -3.59 28.64
N SER A 345 35.00 -3.05 29.74
CA SER A 345 35.86 -3.78 30.70
C SER A 345 35.18 -4.25 31.98
N LYS A 346 33.98 -3.75 32.31
CA LYS A 346 33.19 -4.23 33.45
C LYS A 346 31.90 -4.85 32.95
N SER A 347 31.48 -5.95 33.56
CA SER A 347 30.21 -6.57 33.20
C SER A 347 29.10 -5.52 33.31
N PHE A 348 28.22 -5.49 32.32
CA PHE A 348 27.09 -4.55 32.23
C PHE A 348 26.24 -4.55 33.52
N GLU A 349 26.22 -5.69 34.23
CA GLU A 349 25.70 -5.90 35.59
C GLU A 349 26.26 -4.88 36.60
N THR A 350 27.59 -4.78 36.70
CA THR A 350 28.27 -3.90 37.67
C THR A 350 28.11 -2.42 37.33
N VAL A 351 28.03 -2.08 36.03
CA VAL A 351 27.77 -0.71 35.57
C VAL A 351 26.36 -0.27 35.95
N CYS A 352 25.38 -1.17 35.85
CA CYS A 352 24.01 -0.91 36.29
C CYS A 352 23.93 -0.72 37.80
N GLU A 353 24.60 -1.56 38.59
CA GLU A 353 24.64 -1.44 40.06
C GLU A 353 25.25 -0.11 40.53
N LEU A 354 26.43 0.27 40.01
CA LEU A 354 27.11 1.49 40.44
C LEU A 354 26.37 2.78 40.03
N ALA A 355 25.62 2.74 38.92
CA ALA A 355 24.78 3.84 38.47
C ALA A 355 23.38 3.85 39.12
N ASN A 356 23.12 2.94 40.07
CA ASN A 356 21.83 2.72 40.71
C ASN A 356 20.68 2.50 39.70
N LEU A 357 21.02 1.88 38.57
CA LEU A 357 20.11 1.51 37.50
C LEU A 357 19.62 0.07 37.73
N ASN A 358 18.33 -0.18 37.55
CA ASN A 358 17.77 -1.52 37.76
C ASN A 358 18.31 -2.48 36.69
N PHE A 359 19.21 -3.38 37.11
CA PHE A 359 19.87 -4.32 36.23
C PHE A 359 18.89 -5.22 35.48
N THR A 360 17.88 -5.79 36.16
CA THR A 360 16.88 -6.66 35.52
C THR A 360 16.06 -5.93 34.46
N ARG A 361 15.77 -4.64 34.67
CA ARG A 361 15.06 -3.78 33.71
C ARG A 361 15.94 -3.41 32.52
N MET A 362 17.22 -3.07 32.76
CA MET A 362 18.19 -2.80 31.70
C MET A 362 18.52 -4.06 30.92
N LYS A 363 18.67 -5.23 31.56
CA LYS A 363 18.83 -6.55 30.93
C LYS A 363 17.58 -6.99 30.18
N ASN A 364 16.37 -6.63 30.61
CA ASN A 364 15.15 -6.88 29.84
C ASN A 364 15.03 -5.93 28.62
N MET A 365 15.51 -4.68 28.73
CA MET A 365 15.63 -3.76 27.59
C MET A 365 16.73 -4.18 26.60
N TYR A 366 17.92 -4.54 27.09
CA TYR A 366 19.05 -5.04 26.30
C TYR A 366 18.81 -6.47 25.80
N GLY A 367 18.05 -7.28 26.55
CA GLY A 367 17.66 -8.65 26.22
C GLY A 367 16.54 -8.71 25.18
N ASN A 368 15.64 -7.72 25.16
CA ASN A 368 14.77 -7.49 24.00
C ASN A 368 15.53 -6.94 22.78
N PHE A 369 16.77 -6.49 22.98
CA PHE A 369 17.71 -6.13 21.92
C PHE A 369 18.47 -7.34 21.34
N MET A 370 18.45 -8.50 22.02
CA MET A 370 18.99 -9.78 21.51
C MET A 370 18.01 -10.39 20.49
N SER A 371 18.22 -9.97 19.23
CA SER A 371 17.30 -10.16 18.10
C SER A 371 16.87 -11.61 17.79
N LYS A 372 15.70 -11.75 17.15
CA LYS A 372 15.16 -12.95 16.46
C LYS A 372 16.23 -13.80 15.72
N LYS A 373 17.30 -13.18 15.24
CA LYS A 373 18.43 -13.81 14.55
C LYS A 373 19.30 -14.71 15.44
N GLN A 374 19.39 -14.46 16.75
CA GLN A 374 20.13 -15.32 17.67
C GLN A 374 19.33 -16.56 18.05
N LYS A 375 18.01 -16.46 18.18
CA LYS A 375 17.13 -17.64 18.33
C LYS A 375 17.20 -18.54 17.09
N GLU A 376 17.20 -17.96 15.89
CA GLU A 376 17.42 -18.69 14.64
C GLU A 376 18.81 -19.34 14.56
N LEU A 377 19.86 -18.64 14.99
CA LEU A 377 21.21 -19.18 15.02
C LEU A 377 21.33 -20.36 16.01
N LYS A 378 20.70 -20.27 17.18
CA LYS A 378 20.67 -21.34 18.18
C LYS A 378 20.07 -22.61 17.60
N MET A 379 18.93 -22.50 16.91
CA MET A 379 18.28 -23.65 16.27
C MET A 379 19.18 -24.28 15.21
N LEU A 380 19.82 -23.49 14.35
CA LEU A 380 20.71 -24.01 13.30
C LEU A 380 21.94 -24.73 13.85
N LEU A 381 22.47 -24.29 15.00
CA LEU A 381 23.55 -24.98 15.71
C LEU A 381 23.08 -26.30 16.32
N ILE A 382 21.85 -26.35 16.85
CA ILE A 382 21.24 -27.57 17.37
C ILE A 382 20.94 -28.57 16.24
N ASP A 383 20.50 -28.10 15.07
CA ASP A 383 20.28 -28.96 13.89
C ASP A 383 21.57 -29.61 13.38
N ASN A 384 22.73 -29.02 13.71
CA ASN A 384 24.06 -29.55 13.39
C ASN A 384 24.84 -29.93 14.66
N ILE A 385 24.15 -30.29 15.75
CA ILE A 385 24.75 -30.33 17.09
C ILE A 385 25.94 -31.28 17.19
N LYS A 386 25.90 -32.45 16.55
CA LYS A 386 26.98 -33.43 16.62
C LYS A 386 28.30 -32.88 16.06
N GLU A 387 28.28 -32.27 14.88
CA GLU A 387 29.52 -31.70 14.34
C GLU A 387 29.88 -30.37 14.99
N CYS A 388 28.89 -29.64 15.52
CA CYS A 388 29.08 -28.41 16.29
C CYS A 388 29.91 -28.70 17.55
N VAL A 389 29.49 -29.67 18.37
CA VAL A 389 30.20 -29.99 19.62
C VAL A 389 31.57 -30.62 19.35
N SER A 390 31.71 -31.44 18.31
CA SER A 390 33.02 -31.97 17.90
C SER A 390 33.94 -30.89 17.29
N TYR A 391 33.39 -29.80 16.76
CA TYR A 391 34.21 -28.66 16.30
C TYR A 391 34.67 -27.78 17.47
N LEU A 392 33.81 -27.60 18.47
CA LEU A 392 34.11 -26.79 19.65
C LEU A 392 35.02 -27.52 20.64
N LEU A 393 34.81 -28.83 20.82
CA LEU A 393 35.52 -29.69 21.76
C LEU A 393 36.06 -30.93 21.01
N PRO A 394 37.13 -30.81 20.22
CA PRO A 394 37.55 -31.82 19.25
C PRO A 394 38.00 -33.17 19.81
N ASN A 395 38.36 -33.22 21.10
CA ASN A 395 38.82 -34.44 21.77
C ASN A 395 37.72 -35.13 22.60
N GLY A 396 36.45 -34.74 22.41
CA GLY A 396 35.33 -35.33 23.14
C GLY A 396 34.72 -36.57 22.46
N GLU A 397 33.93 -37.33 23.22
CA GLU A 397 33.29 -38.57 22.76
C GLU A 397 31.76 -38.55 22.95
N PHE A 398 31.07 -39.29 22.06
CA PHE A 398 29.62 -39.46 22.13
C PHE A 398 29.27 -40.61 23.09
N TYR A 399 28.63 -40.30 24.21
CA TYR A 399 28.19 -41.29 25.19
C TYR A 399 26.71 -41.64 25.00
N ARG A 400 26.44 -42.93 24.75
CA ARG A 400 25.10 -43.51 24.54
C ARG A 400 24.26 -42.78 23.49
N GLU A 401 24.92 -42.14 22.53
CA GLU A 401 24.33 -41.31 21.45
C GLU A 401 23.40 -40.17 21.89
N LYS A 402 23.33 -39.86 23.19
CA LYS A 402 22.44 -38.83 23.75
C LYS A 402 23.19 -37.63 24.33
N THR A 403 24.44 -37.83 24.70
CA THR A 403 25.27 -36.80 25.35
C THR A 403 26.66 -36.83 24.71
N TYR A 404 27.24 -35.65 24.52
CA TYR A 404 28.64 -35.50 24.13
C TYR A 404 29.45 -35.06 25.35
N ILE A 405 30.58 -35.72 25.60
CA ILE A 405 31.45 -35.45 26.75
C ILE A 405 32.78 -34.99 26.20
N GLY A 406 33.18 -33.75 26.50
CA GLY A 406 34.45 -33.16 26.10
C GLY A 406 35.19 -32.57 27.27
N ASP A 407 36.46 -32.23 27.04
CA ASP A 407 37.29 -31.51 28.01
C ASP A 407 37.50 -30.07 27.56
N LEU A 408 37.38 -29.14 28.52
CA LEU A 408 37.77 -27.75 28.31
C LEU A 408 38.66 -27.31 29.48
N ASN A 409 39.97 -27.23 29.22
CA ASN A 409 40.99 -26.83 30.19
C ASN A 409 41.02 -27.72 31.46
N GLY A 410 40.86 -29.03 31.31
CA GLY A 410 40.86 -29.99 32.43
C GLY A 410 39.52 -30.13 33.16
N ASN A 411 38.47 -29.43 32.69
CA ASN A 411 37.12 -29.56 33.19
C ASN A 411 36.24 -30.39 32.24
N THR A 412 35.54 -31.37 32.80
CA THR A 412 34.61 -32.22 32.05
C THR A 412 33.33 -31.46 31.72
N ILE A 413 33.14 -31.21 30.42
CA ILE A 413 31.95 -30.58 29.85
C ILE A 413 31.04 -31.63 29.24
N THR A 414 29.76 -31.61 29.60
CA THR A 414 28.73 -32.46 29.00
C THR A 414 27.74 -31.63 28.22
N VAL A 415 27.41 -32.06 27.00
CA VAL A 415 26.43 -31.39 26.13
C VAL A 415 25.33 -32.38 25.74
N LYS A 416 24.07 -32.02 25.97
CA LYS A 416 22.92 -32.80 25.51
C LYS A 416 22.77 -32.63 24.00
N ILE A 417 22.62 -33.74 23.27
CA ILE A 417 22.56 -33.71 21.80
C ILE A 417 21.24 -34.24 21.22
N VAL A 418 20.29 -34.65 22.07
CA VAL A 418 18.98 -35.17 21.65
C VAL A 418 17.89 -34.67 22.60
N GLY A 419 16.71 -34.37 22.06
CA GLY A 419 15.51 -33.98 22.82
C GLY A 419 15.38 -32.47 23.03
N LYS A 420 14.45 -32.05 23.89
CA LYS A 420 14.16 -30.62 24.14
C LYS A 420 15.32 -29.85 24.78
N GLU A 421 16.24 -30.57 25.41
CA GLU A 421 17.45 -30.04 26.06
C GLU A 421 18.67 -30.05 25.11
N ALA A 422 18.47 -30.36 23.81
CA ALA A 422 19.58 -30.41 22.87
C ALA A 422 20.27 -29.04 22.74
N GLY A 423 21.59 -29.02 22.92
CA GLY A 423 22.41 -27.81 22.97
C GLY A 423 22.69 -27.30 24.38
N ASP A 424 22.04 -27.81 25.42
CA ASP A 424 22.36 -27.43 26.79
C ASP A 424 23.63 -28.13 27.26
N TRP A 425 24.51 -27.37 27.92
CA TRP A 425 25.79 -27.87 28.42
C TRP A 425 25.98 -27.60 29.90
N ARG A 426 26.77 -28.46 30.55
CA ARG A 426 27.17 -28.32 31.95
C ARG A 426 28.61 -28.76 32.18
N ASN A 427 29.31 -27.98 32.99
CA ASN A 427 30.57 -28.34 33.64
C ASN A 427 30.27 -29.07 34.95
N PHE A 428 30.75 -30.30 35.10
CA PHE A 428 30.51 -31.10 36.30
C PHE A 428 31.42 -30.72 37.48
N THR A 429 32.58 -30.12 37.21
CA THR A 429 33.57 -29.77 38.23
C THR A 429 33.21 -28.46 38.93
N GLU A 430 32.71 -27.47 38.17
CA GLU A 430 32.45 -26.10 38.65
C GLU A 430 30.95 -25.78 38.79
N GLY A 431 30.06 -26.67 38.35
CA GLY A 431 28.60 -26.49 38.44
C GLY A 431 28.03 -25.42 37.50
N THR A 432 28.82 -24.91 36.56
CA THR A 432 28.41 -23.90 35.56
C THR A 432 27.77 -24.55 34.33
N GLY A 433 26.88 -23.83 33.65
CA GLY A 433 26.22 -24.34 32.45
C GLY A 433 25.45 -23.26 31.69
N GLY A 434 24.99 -23.60 30.49
CA GLY A 434 24.30 -22.67 29.60
C GLY A 434 23.85 -23.36 28.33
N ASP A 435 23.56 -22.59 27.28
CA ASP A 435 23.16 -23.13 25.99
C ASP A 435 24.31 -23.17 24.97
N ILE A 436 24.04 -23.73 23.78
CA ILE A 436 25.07 -23.95 22.76
C ILE A 436 25.70 -22.65 22.24
N ILE A 437 24.99 -21.51 22.30
CA ILE A 437 25.56 -20.21 21.96
C ILE A 437 26.50 -19.75 23.06
N ASP A 438 26.12 -19.94 24.32
CA ASP A 438 26.98 -19.61 25.46
C ASP A 438 28.27 -20.44 25.42
N LEU A 439 28.17 -21.74 25.10
CA LEU A 439 29.34 -22.60 24.92
C LEU A 439 30.22 -22.13 23.76
N TRP A 440 29.61 -21.72 22.65
CA TRP A 440 30.34 -21.23 21.48
C TRP A 440 31.11 -19.95 21.81
N ILE A 441 30.47 -19.00 22.49
CA ILE A 441 31.10 -17.74 22.91
C ILE A 441 32.20 -18.03 23.93
N LEU A 442 31.97 -18.93 24.88
CA LEU A 442 32.98 -19.31 25.87
C LEU A 442 34.27 -19.83 25.20
N ILE A 443 34.14 -20.60 24.13
CA ILE A 443 35.27 -21.26 23.47
C ILE A 443 35.90 -20.39 22.37
N LYS A 444 35.10 -19.64 21.60
CA LYS A 444 35.56 -18.86 20.44
C LYS A 444 35.66 -17.36 20.70
N GLY A 445 35.15 -16.87 21.82
CA GLY A 445 35.16 -15.47 22.22
C GLY A 445 34.13 -14.58 21.52
N ASP A 446 33.41 -15.10 20.52
CA ASP A 446 32.42 -14.34 19.75
C ASP A 446 31.31 -15.21 19.15
N ILE A 447 30.15 -14.59 18.88
CA ILE A 447 28.97 -15.26 18.29
C ILE A 447 28.96 -15.26 16.74
N TYR A 448 29.71 -14.36 16.09
CA TYR A 448 29.68 -14.19 14.63
C TYR A 448 30.41 -15.32 13.91
N SER A 449 31.43 -15.90 14.55
CA SER A 449 32.18 -17.06 14.05
C SER A 449 31.30 -18.30 13.85
N ALA A 450 30.27 -18.50 14.68
CA ALA A 450 29.29 -19.58 14.54
C ALA A 450 28.57 -19.55 13.19
N ARG A 451 28.17 -18.36 12.74
CA ARG A 451 27.44 -18.18 11.48
C ARG A 451 28.33 -18.44 10.26
N LYS A 452 29.62 -18.08 10.37
CA LYS A 452 30.62 -18.36 9.34
C LYS A 452 30.89 -19.86 9.19
N TRP A 453 30.88 -20.59 10.32
CA TRP A 453 31.04 -22.04 10.33
C TRP A 453 29.87 -22.77 9.65
N LEU A 454 28.63 -22.43 9.99
CA LEU A 454 27.42 -23.00 9.37
C LEU A 454 27.39 -22.79 7.84
N ASN A 455 27.76 -21.60 7.37
CA ASN A 455 27.76 -21.25 5.94
C ASN A 455 28.86 -21.94 5.12
N LYS A 456 29.92 -22.45 5.75
CA LYS A 456 30.96 -23.22 5.07
C LYS A 456 30.50 -24.65 4.77
N LYS A 457 29.62 -25.21 5.61
CA LYS A 457 29.12 -26.58 5.52
C LYS A 457 28.03 -26.75 4.46
N SER A 458 27.19 -25.73 4.25
CA SER A 458 26.18 -25.73 3.18
C SER A 458 26.77 -25.73 1.77
N LYS A 459 28.08 -25.48 1.61
CA LYS A 459 28.78 -25.46 0.30
C LYS A 459 29.44 -26.78 -0.10
N SER A 460 29.49 -27.80 0.76
CA SER A 460 30.21 -29.05 0.48
C SER A 460 29.31 -30.22 0.02
N GLY A 461 28.00 -30.02 -0.12
CA GLY A 461 27.04 -31.13 -0.25
C GLY A 461 25.96 -31.02 -1.33
N GLU A 462 26.19 -30.39 -2.49
CA GLU A 462 25.21 -30.43 -3.59
C GLU A 462 25.76 -30.99 -4.91
N LYS A 463 25.23 -32.15 -5.33
CA LYS A 463 25.15 -32.56 -6.73
C LYS A 463 23.70 -32.45 -7.23
N LYS A 464 23.54 -31.61 -8.27
CA LYS A 464 22.55 -31.60 -9.36
C LYS A 464 21.05 -31.70 -9.04
N GLY A 465 20.42 -30.53 -8.96
CA GLY A 465 19.11 -30.21 -9.51
C GLY A 465 19.04 -28.70 -9.69
N ARG A 466 18.93 -28.16 -10.92
CA ARG A 466 19.01 -26.72 -11.20
C ARG A 466 17.83 -25.96 -10.57
N LYS A 467 17.96 -25.56 -9.30
CA LYS A 467 17.27 -24.42 -8.71
C LYS A 467 17.92 -23.14 -9.27
N ARG A 468 17.11 -22.16 -9.68
CA ARG A 468 17.62 -20.81 -9.97
C ARG A 468 18.19 -20.25 -8.66
N GLU A 469 19.52 -20.16 -8.58
CA GLU A 469 20.17 -19.43 -7.49
C GLU A 469 19.77 -17.95 -7.57
N GLU A 470 19.07 -17.48 -6.55
CA GLU A 470 18.84 -16.04 -6.36
C GLU A 470 20.20 -15.41 -6.03
N LYS A 471 20.76 -14.70 -7.01
CA LYS A 471 22.03 -13.97 -6.83
C LYS A 471 21.76 -12.67 -6.10
N ILE A 472 22.32 -12.54 -4.90
CA ILE A 472 22.28 -11.30 -4.13
C ILE A 472 23.55 -10.50 -4.45
N PHE A 473 23.37 -9.25 -4.85
CA PHE A 473 24.47 -8.33 -5.14
C PHE A 473 24.44 -7.15 -4.16
N SER A 474 25.61 -6.77 -3.65
CA SER A 474 25.78 -5.54 -2.89
C SER A 474 25.70 -4.31 -3.79
N VAL A 475 25.34 -3.16 -3.23
CA VAL A 475 25.37 -1.87 -3.95
C VAL A 475 26.77 -1.61 -4.54
N LYS A 476 27.83 -1.97 -3.83
CA LYS A 476 29.21 -1.87 -4.33
C LYS A 476 29.43 -2.69 -5.60
N GLN A 477 28.89 -3.91 -5.66
CA GLN A 477 28.99 -4.75 -6.86
C GLN A 477 28.27 -4.11 -8.05
N TYR A 478 27.06 -3.57 -7.86
CA TYR A 478 26.35 -2.84 -8.92
C TYR A 478 27.13 -1.62 -9.43
N LEU A 479 27.75 -0.85 -8.53
CA LEU A 479 28.53 0.33 -8.90
C LEU A 479 29.85 -0.03 -9.60
N SER A 480 30.42 -1.19 -9.28
CA SER A 480 31.64 -1.69 -9.92
C SER A 480 31.40 -2.48 -11.21
N ASP A 481 30.14 -2.84 -11.50
CA ASP A 481 29.81 -3.65 -12.67
C ASP A 481 29.83 -2.77 -13.94
N GLN A 482 30.77 -3.09 -14.83
CA GLN A 482 30.93 -2.45 -16.14
C GLN A 482 30.42 -3.34 -17.27
N SER A 483 29.69 -4.41 -16.95
CA SER A 483 29.13 -5.31 -17.95
C SER A 483 28.21 -4.55 -18.91
N PRO A 484 28.26 -4.86 -20.22
CA PRO A 484 27.39 -4.20 -21.19
C PRO A 484 25.93 -4.52 -20.87
N ILE A 485 25.07 -3.50 -20.98
CA ILE A 485 23.63 -3.71 -20.77
C ILE A 485 23.11 -4.61 -21.88
N PRO A 486 22.28 -5.63 -21.58
CA PRO A 486 21.72 -6.51 -22.59
C PRO A 486 21.03 -5.72 -23.72
N GLU A 487 21.30 -6.17 -24.94
CA GLU A 487 20.70 -5.60 -26.15
C GLU A 487 19.18 -5.81 -26.14
N ASP A 488 18.46 -4.82 -26.65
CA ASP A 488 17.02 -4.91 -26.77
C ASP A 488 16.62 -5.93 -27.84
N ILE A 489 15.54 -6.68 -27.58
CA ILE A 489 14.87 -7.46 -28.63
C ILE A 489 14.30 -6.49 -29.67
N ILE A 490 13.68 -5.40 -29.20
CA ILE A 490 13.21 -4.29 -30.04
C ILE A 490 13.66 -2.97 -29.41
N ALA A 491 14.64 -2.32 -30.01
CA ALA A 491 15.11 -1.01 -29.61
C ALA A 491 14.15 0.12 -30.02
N PRO A 492 14.14 1.27 -29.31
CA PRO A 492 14.90 1.58 -28.10
C PRO A 492 14.09 1.26 -26.84
N ARG A 493 14.37 0.13 -26.17
CA ARG A 493 13.64 -0.40 -25.01
C ARG A 493 12.15 -0.69 -25.25
N ILE A 494 11.72 -0.78 -26.51
CA ILE A 494 10.34 -1.15 -26.85
C ILE A 494 10.06 -2.58 -26.38
N LEU A 495 11.03 -3.48 -26.51
CA LEU A 495 10.98 -4.80 -25.91
C LEU A 495 12.38 -5.22 -25.46
N THR A 496 12.60 -5.26 -24.15
CA THR A 496 13.83 -5.77 -23.53
C THR A 496 13.81 -7.30 -23.45
N PRO A 497 14.96 -7.97 -23.24
CA PRO A 497 14.99 -9.40 -22.93
C PRO A 497 14.06 -9.75 -21.76
N GLY A 498 13.25 -10.81 -21.92
CA GLY A 498 12.21 -11.19 -20.95
C GLY A 498 11.06 -10.17 -20.80
N GLY A 499 10.97 -9.18 -21.67
CA GLY A 499 9.91 -8.17 -21.65
C GLY A 499 8.58 -8.68 -22.19
N LEU A 500 7.52 -7.92 -21.93
CA LEU A 500 6.19 -8.12 -22.48
C LEU A 500 5.70 -6.82 -23.13
N LEU A 501 5.43 -6.87 -24.43
CA LEU A 501 4.85 -5.77 -25.21
C LEU A 501 3.38 -6.04 -25.49
N VAL A 502 2.51 -5.08 -25.15
CA VAL A 502 1.09 -5.13 -25.52
C VAL A 502 0.84 -4.21 -26.72
N ILE A 503 0.20 -4.74 -27.77
CA ILE A 503 -0.19 -3.98 -28.97
C ILE A 503 -1.71 -3.82 -29.02
N GLY A 504 -2.16 -2.60 -28.76
CA GLY A 504 -3.54 -2.17 -28.75
C GLY A 504 -3.98 -1.44 -30.00
N GLY A 505 -5.29 -1.37 -30.20
CA GLY A 505 -5.87 -0.45 -31.17
C GLY A 505 -7.33 -0.74 -31.48
N THR A 506 -7.98 0.22 -32.13
CA THR A 506 -9.40 0.11 -32.49
C THR A 506 -9.65 -1.07 -33.43
N PRO A 507 -10.87 -1.64 -33.46
CA PRO A 507 -11.23 -2.66 -34.45
C PRO A 507 -10.99 -2.15 -35.87
N LYS A 508 -10.46 -3.02 -36.74
CA LYS A 508 -10.21 -2.75 -38.17
C LYS A 508 -9.19 -1.63 -38.49
N VAL A 509 -8.44 -1.13 -37.50
CA VAL A 509 -7.40 -0.08 -37.72
C VAL A 509 -6.15 -0.57 -38.48
N GLY A 510 -6.06 -1.86 -38.77
CA GLY A 510 -4.89 -2.44 -39.47
C GLY A 510 -3.81 -3.04 -38.56
N LYS A 511 -4.14 -3.33 -37.28
CA LYS A 511 -3.20 -3.92 -36.30
C LYS A 511 -2.44 -5.13 -36.82
N SER A 512 -3.15 -6.17 -37.31
CA SER A 512 -2.48 -7.41 -37.71
C SER A 512 -1.57 -7.21 -38.92
N TYR A 513 -1.91 -6.29 -39.84
CA TYR A 513 -1.03 -5.95 -40.94
C TYR A 513 0.21 -5.17 -40.48
N PHE A 514 0.04 -4.24 -39.55
CA PHE A 514 1.16 -3.54 -38.90
C PHE A 514 2.07 -4.51 -38.15
N LEU A 515 1.49 -5.43 -37.36
CA LEU A 515 2.21 -6.43 -36.61
C LEU A 515 2.99 -7.36 -37.54
N LEU A 516 2.35 -7.96 -38.54
CA LEU A 516 3.04 -8.80 -39.53
C LEU A 516 4.19 -8.05 -40.22
N SER A 517 3.99 -6.76 -40.55
CA SER A 517 5.05 -5.92 -41.13
C SER A 517 6.22 -5.76 -40.16
N LEU A 518 5.95 -5.44 -38.89
CA LEU A 518 6.96 -5.33 -37.84
C LEU A 518 7.73 -6.65 -37.69
N LEU A 519 7.02 -7.79 -37.57
CA LEU A 519 7.64 -9.10 -37.36
C LEU A 519 8.53 -9.50 -38.53
N ALA A 520 8.08 -9.29 -39.78
CA ALA A 520 8.89 -9.62 -40.96
C ALA A 520 10.20 -8.81 -41.02
N HIS A 521 10.16 -7.52 -40.67
CA HIS A 521 11.38 -6.70 -40.60
C HIS A 521 12.32 -7.16 -39.48
N LEU A 522 11.79 -7.46 -38.29
CA LEU A 522 12.58 -7.96 -37.16
C LEU A 522 13.21 -9.33 -37.47
N ALA A 523 12.47 -10.21 -38.15
CA ALA A 523 12.95 -11.51 -38.60
C ALA A 523 14.08 -11.39 -39.63
N ALA A 524 14.05 -10.34 -40.47
CA ALA A 524 15.13 -10.00 -41.38
C ALA A 524 16.28 -9.18 -40.75
N GLY A 525 16.13 -8.67 -39.53
CA GLY A 525 17.11 -7.75 -38.91
C GLY A 525 17.10 -6.34 -39.51
N VAL A 526 16.02 -5.94 -40.19
CA VAL A 526 15.84 -4.63 -40.83
C VAL A 526 15.05 -3.70 -39.91
N SER A 527 15.36 -2.40 -39.91
CA SER A 527 14.60 -1.44 -39.10
C SER A 527 13.20 -1.18 -39.67
N PHE A 528 12.19 -1.15 -38.79
CA PHE A 528 10.81 -0.80 -39.11
C PHE A 528 10.39 0.42 -38.29
N LEU A 529 10.12 1.56 -38.95
CA LEU A 529 9.71 2.81 -38.29
C LEU A 529 10.61 3.22 -37.12
N LYS A 530 11.94 3.10 -37.28
CA LYS A 530 12.98 3.31 -36.24
C LYS A 530 12.99 2.30 -35.09
N MET A 531 12.17 1.26 -35.16
CA MET A 531 12.29 0.08 -34.31
C MET A 531 13.29 -0.86 -34.95
N LYS A 532 14.22 -1.41 -34.17
CA LYS A 532 15.31 -2.24 -34.70
C LYS A 532 15.62 -3.37 -33.73
N SER A 533 15.89 -4.56 -34.24
CA SER A 533 16.51 -5.64 -33.47
C SER A 533 18.02 -5.61 -33.65
N ALA A 534 18.77 -6.08 -32.65
CA ALA A 534 20.23 -6.15 -32.75
C ALA A 534 20.70 -7.19 -33.79
N ARG A 535 19.88 -8.22 -34.02
CA ARG A 535 20.08 -9.29 -35.00
C ARG A 535 18.75 -9.74 -35.62
N PRO A 536 18.76 -10.46 -36.75
CA PRO A 536 17.59 -11.21 -37.23
C PRO A 536 17.01 -12.07 -36.09
N LEU A 537 15.73 -11.89 -35.79
CA LEU A 537 15.06 -12.56 -34.67
C LEU A 537 14.36 -13.82 -35.13
N LYS A 538 14.45 -14.91 -34.37
CA LYS A 538 13.59 -16.09 -34.53
C LYS A 538 12.25 -15.86 -33.84
N ILE A 539 11.17 -15.85 -34.61
CA ILE A 539 9.85 -15.41 -34.18
C ILE A 539 8.82 -16.50 -34.47
N ILE A 540 7.97 -16.77 -33.49
CA ILE A 540 6.72 -17.51 -33.71
C ILE A 540 5.51 -16.60 -33.51
N TYR A 541 4.60 -16.63 -34.46
CA TYR A 541 3.35 -15.90 -34.45
C TYR A 541 2.18 -16.88 -34.33
N LEU A 542 1.67 -17.00 -33.10
CA LEU A 542 0.56 -17.85 -32.72
C LEU A 542 -0.73 -17.05 -32.91
N GLN A 543 -1.46 -17.33 -33.99
CA GLN A 543 -2.61 -16.53 -34.39
C GLN A 543 -3.93 -17.29 -34.33
N ASN A 544 -5.02 -16.59 -33.96
CA ASN A 544 -6.35 -17.14 -33.67
C ASN A 544 -7.48 -16.45 -34.45
N GLU A 545 -7.21 -15.41 -35.25
CA GLU A 545 -8.27 -14.59 -35.85
C GLU A 545 -8.48 -14.86 -37.35
N MET A 546 -7.41 -14.89 -38.15
CA MET A 546 -7.47 -14.85 -39.62
C MET A 546 -7.34 -16.23 -40.28
N GLU A 547 -7.98 -16.43 -41.43
CA GLU A 547 -7.78 -17.65 -42.22
C GLU A 547 -6.43 -17.65 -42.96
N TYR A 548 -5.89 -18.85 -43.22
CA TYR A 548 -4.58 -19.05 -43.84
C TYR A 548 -4.37 -18.22 -45.12
N ASN A 549 -5.37 -18.21 -46.01
CA ASN A 549 -5.29 -17.51 -47.29
C ASN A 549 -5.04 -16.00 -47.14
N TYR A 550 -5.66 -15.36 -46.15
CA TYR A 550 -5.49 -13.91 -45.90
C TYR A 550 -4.14 -13.59 -45.27
N ILE A 551 -3.62 -14.48 -44.43
CA ILE A 551 -2.26 -14.34 -43.87
C ILE A 551 -1.24 -14.48 -44.99
N ARG A 552 -1.38 -15.51 -45.82
CA ARG A 552 -0.50 -15.76 -46.98
C ARG A 552 -0.44 -14.54 -47.90
N GLU A 553 -1.59 -13.98 -48.28
CA GLU A 553 -1.66 -12.79 -49.12
C GLU A 553 -0.93 -11.60 -48.49
N ARG A 554 -1.13 -11.36 -47.18
CA ARG A 554 -0.47 -10.25 -46.47
C ARG A 554 1.03 -10.43 -46.38
N ILE A 555 1.51 -11.64 -46.07
CA ILE A 555 2.94 -11.94 -45.97
C ILE A 555 3.60 -11.79 -47.34
N GLN A 556 3.00 -12.34 -48.40
CA GLN A 556 3.48 -12.15 -49.77
C GLN A 556 3.57 -10.67 -50.14
N GLN A 557 2.53 -9.88 -49.85
CA GLN A 557 2.57 -8.43 -50.06
C GLN A 557 3.67 -7.75 -49.23
N ILE A 558 3.91 -8.17 -47.99
CA ILE A 558 4.94 -7.55 -47.14
C ILE A 558 6.33 -7.87 -47.67
N ILE A 559 6.65 -9.16 -47.88
CA ILE A 559 7.98 -9.61 -48.30
C ILE A 559 8.29 -9.12 -49.72
N THR A 560 7.40 -9.34 -50.68
CA THR A 560 7.61 -8.98 -52.09
C THR A 560 7.64 -7.46 -52.27
N ASN A 561 6.67 -6.72 -51.73
CA ASN A 561 6.64 -5.27 -51.95
C ASN A 561 7.74 -4.55 -51.21
N GLN A 562 8.37 -5.13 -50.18
CA GLN A 562 9.42 -4.48 -49.39
C GLN A 562 10.82 -5.02 -49.69
N ARG A 563 10.94 -6.07 -50.51
CA ARG A 563 12.21 -6.74 -50.85
C ARG A 563 13.00 -7.10 -49.60
N LEU A 564 12.31 -7.71 -48.62
CA LEU A 564 12.96 -8.14 -47.38
C LEU A 564 13.91 -9.31 -47.67
N PRO A 565 15.06 -9.40 -46.96
CA PRO A 565 15.97 -10.54 -47.06
C PRO A 565 15.27 -11.88 -46.81
N ASN A 566 15.77 -12.95 -47.45
CA ASN A 566 15.28 -14.33 -47.28
C ASN A 566 15.23 -14.78 -45.81
N LEU A 567 16.07 -14.18 -44.95
CA LEU A 567 16.03 -14.41 -43.50
C LEU A 567 14.65 -14.12 -42.86
N ALA A 568 13.83 -13.24 -43.44
CA ALA A 568 12.44 -13.06 -42.99
C ALA A 568 11.61 -14.35 -43.15
N GLU A 569 11.82 -15.09 -44.24
CA GLU A 569 11.08 -16.31 -44.56
C GLU A 569 11.49 -17.46 -43.64
N GLU A 570 12.78 -17.55 -43.32
CA GLU A 570 13.33 -18.60 -42.44
C GLU A 570 12.99 -18.36 -40.96
N ASN A 571 13.02 -17.09 -40.52
CA ASN A 571 12.93 -16.76 -39.10
C ASN A 571 11.53 -16.41 -38.60
N LEU A 572 10.55 -16.14 -39.49
CA LEU A 572 9.16 -15.85 -39.10
C LEU A 572 8.26 -17.06 -39.36
N ILE A 573 7.89 -17.77 -38.30
CA ILE A 573 6.94 -18.88 -38.37
C ILE A 573 5.56 -18.39 -37.93
N VAL A 574 4.54 -18.63 -38.76
CA VAL A 574 3.15 -18.25 -38.48
C VAL A 574 2.27 -19.49 -38.45
N THR A 575 1.50 -19.67 -37.39
CA THR A 575 0.55 -20.79 -37.30
C THR A 575 -0.68 -20.53 -38.16
N THR A 576 -1.35 -21.61 -38.54
CA THR A 576 -2.77 -21.51 -38.93
C THR A 576 -3.61 -21.06 -37.73
N LYS A 577 -4.85 -20.66 -38.01
CA LYS A 577 -5.81 -20.29 -36.97
C LYS A 577 -5.94 -21.42 -35.95
N MET A 578 -5.56 -21.15 -34.70
CA MET A 578 -5.61 -22.11 -33.61
C MET A 578 -6.20 -21.47 -32.36
N ARG A 579 -6.96 -22.26 -31.59
CA ARG A 579 -7.49 -21.83 -30.29
C ARG A 579 -6.33 -21.73 -29.29
N LEU A 580 -6.04 -20.52 -28.84
CA LEU A 580 -4.92 -20.25 -27.93
C LEU A 580 -5.35 -20.40 -26.47
N THR A 581 -4.81 -21.41 -25.79
CA THR A 581 -4.98 -21.62 -24.34
C THR A 581 -3.63 -21.54 -23.63
N LEU A 582 -3.60 -20.87 -22.48
CA LEU A 582 -2.40 -20.76 -21.63
C LEU A 582 -2.57 -21.56 -20.34
N ASN A 583 -3.22 -22.72 -20.42
CA ASN A 583 -3.18 -23.76 -19.40
C ASN A 583 -1.94 -24.65 -19.64
N ASP A 584 -1.71 -25.61 -18.75
CA ASP A 584 -0.51 -26.45 -18.77
C ASP A 584 -0.38 -27.24 -20.09
N GLU A 585 -1.48 -27.81 -20.56
CA GLU A 585 -1.55 -28.51 -21.84
C GLU A 585 -1.28 -27.57 -23.04
N GLY A 586 -1.88 -26.38 -23.05
CA GLY A 586 -1.66 -25.40 -24.10
C GLY A 586 -0.22 -24.89 -24.15
N ILE A 587 0.42 -24.73 -22.99
CA ILE A 587 1.84 -24.34 -22.89
C ILE A 587 2.75 -25.43 -23.44
N GLU A 588 2.52 -26.71 -23.10
CA GLU A 588 3.30 -27.83 -23.66
C GLU A 588 3.10 -27.93 -25.18
N ARG A 589 1.86 -27.78 -25.68
CA ARG A 589 1.61 -27.74 -27.13
C ARG A 589 2.36 -26.61 -27.84
N ILE A 590 2.41 -25.40 -27.25
CA ILE A 590 3.16 -24.28 -27.81
C ILE A 590 4.66 -24.58 -27.84
N LYS A 591 5.18 -25.19 -26.76
CA LYS A 591 6.59 -25.59 -26.66
C LYS A 591 6.95 -26.63 -27.71
N ASP A 592 6.09 -27.62 -27.98
CA ASP A 592 6.32 -28.63 -29.02
C ASP A 592 6.38 -27.99 -30.41
N ILE A 593 5.41 -27.13 -30.75
CA ILE A 593 5.39 -26.38 -32.02
C ILE A 593 6.67 -25.56 -32.20
N ILE A 594 7.14 -24.90 -31.14
CA ILE A 594 8.39 -24.12 -31.19
C ILE A 594 9.58 -25.05 -31.36
N GLY A 595 9.64 -26.16 -30.62
CA GLY A 595 10.73 -27.13 -30.65
C GLY A 595 10.92 -27.81 -32.02
N GLU A 596 9.84 -28.01 -32.77
CA GLU A 596 9.89 -28.52 -34.15
C GLU A 596 10.62 -27.59 -35.12
N LYS A 597 10.57 -26.27 -34.88
CA LYS A 597 11.10 -25.26 -35.81
C LYS A 597 12.39 -24.62 -35.32
N PHE A 598 12.53 -24.45 -34.02
CA PHE A 598 13.60 -23.68 -33.41
C PHE A 598 14.18 -24.36 -32.18
N LYS A 599 15.52 -24.50 -32.14
CA LYS A 599 16.25 -24.87 -30.91
C LYS A 599 16.15 -23.78 -29.84
N THR A 600 16.10 -22.52 -30.27
CA THR A 600 15.98 -21.34 -29.42
C THR A 600 15.12 -20.30 -30.11
N ILE A 601 14.29 -19.59 -29.35
CA ILE A 601 13.38 -18.57 -29.86
C ILE A 601 13.63 -17.22 -29.18
N ASP A 602 13.49 -16.14 -29.95
CA ASP A 602 13.72 -14.78 -29.45
C ASP A 602 12.40 -14.07 -29.10
N LEU A 603 11.33 -14.33 -29.86
CA LEU A 603 10.06 -13.64 -29.74
C LEU A 603 8.86 -14.56 -29.95
N ILE A 604 7.92 -14.51 -29.01
CA ILE A 604 6.64 -15.23 -29.08
C ILE A 604 5.52 -14.21 -29.19
N VAL A 605 4.66 -14.35 -30.19
CA VAL A 605 3.54 -13.42 -30.42
C VAL A 605 2.22 -14.17 -30.26
N LEU A 606 1.31 -13.62 -29.45
CA LEU A 606 0.01 -14.17 -29.10
C LEU A 606 -1.11 -13.25 -29.65
N ASP A 607 -1.85 -13.69 -30.67
CA ASP A 607 -2.83 -12.86 -31.39
C ASP A 607 -4.14 -13.57 -31.75
N SER A 608 -5.24 -13.46 -30.99
CA SER A 608 -5.43 -12.83 -29.68
C SER A 608 -5.84 -13.86 -28.63
N LEU A 609 -5.61 -13.53 -27.35
CA LEU A 609 -6.00 -14.39 -26.23
C LEU A 609 -7.51 -14.28 -25.96
N ASP A 610 -8.16 -15.44 -25.81
CA ASP A 610 -9.58 -15.55 -25.46
C ASP A 610 -9.92 -14.82 -24.14
N TYR A 611 -11.14 -14.29 -24.04
CA TYR A 611 -11.61 -13.49 -22.91
C TYR A 611 -11.59 -14.28 -21.58
N GLU A 612 -11.78 -15.61 -21.62
CA GLU A 612 -11.71 -16.50 -20.46
C GLU A 612 -10.30 -16.61 -19.84
N ASN A 613 -9.24 -16.51 -20.67
CA ASN A 613 -7.85 -16.57 -20.19
C ASN A 613 -7.41 -15.27 -19.47
N MET A 614 -8.27 -14.25 -19.41
CA MET A 614 -7.95 -12.93 -18.84
C MET A 614 -8.37 -12.75 -17.38
N PHE A 615 -9.26 -13.59 -16.85
CA PHE A 615 -9.66 -13.52 -15.45
C PHE A 615 -8.72 -14.39 -14.61
N SER A 616 -8.00 -13.72 -13.70
CA SER A 616 -6.98 -14.23 -12.75
C SER A 616 -5.82 -15.06 -13.35
N GLY A 617 -4.58 -14.70 -13.00
CA GLY A 617 -3.40 -15.52 -13.30
C GLY A 617 -2.84 -15.44 -14.73
N LEU A 618 -3.22 -14.46 -15.56
CA LEU A 618 -2.58 -14.27 -16.88
C LEU A 618 -1.06 -14.04 -16.75
N GLN A 619 -0.64 -13.24 -15.76
CA GLN A 619 0.78 -13.00 -15.50
C GLN A 619 1.53 -14.30 -15.21
N SER A 620 1.04 -15.13 -14.29
CA SER A 620 1.70 -16.39 -13.92
C SER A 620 1.74 -17.38 -15.08
N ARG A 621 0.72 -17.41 -15.95
CA ARG A 621 0.69 -18.25 -17.15
C ARG A 621 1.71 -17.79 -18.20
N VAL A 622 1.83 -16.48 -18.44
CA VAL A 622 2.84 -15.91 -19.35
C VAL A 622 4.25 -16.16 -18.81
N GLU A 623 4.45 -16.03 -17.51
CA GLU A 623 5.71 -16.37 -16.85
C GLU A 623 6.03 -17.87 -16.94
N LYS A 624 5.03 -18.74 -16.76
CA LYS A 624 5.17 -20.20 -16.94
C LYS A 624 5.57 -20.55 -18.36
N LEU A 625 4.87 -20.03 -19.37
CA LEU A 625 5.22 -20.20 -20.78
C LEU A 625 6.67 -19.81 -21.05
N ARG A 626 7.08 -18.64 -20.54
CA ARG A 626 8.45 -18.15 -20.68
C ARG A 626 9.47 -19.04 -19.98
N SER A 627 9.15 -19.54 -18.79
CA SER A 627 10.06 -20.40 -18.01
C SER A 627 10.31 -21.75 -18.69
N VAL A 628 9.32 -22.29 -19.39
CA VAL A 628 9.39 -23.58 -20.10
C VAL A 628 10.14 -23.46 -21.42
N ILE A 629 9.98 -22.34 -22.15
CA ILE A 629 10.54 -22.17 -23.49
C ILE A 629 11.90 -21.45 -23.46
N ASN A 630 11.91 -20.18 -23.05
CA ASN A 630 13.12 -19.37 -22.95
C ASN A 630 12.85 -18.17 -22.03
N PRO A 631 13.45 -18.10 -20.83
CA PRO A 631 13.27 -17.00 -19.88
C PRO A 631 13.59 -15.61 -20.41
N MET A 632 14.41 -15.51 -21.46
CA MET A 632 14.82 -14.25 -22.09
C MET A 632 14.01 -13.90 -23.33
N ALA A 633 13.13 -14.79 -23.82
CA ALA A 633 12.29 -14.51 -24.98
C ALA A 633 11.31 -13.37 -24.67
N GLY A 634 11.19 -12.45 -25.63
CA GLY A 634 10.20 -11.40 -25.62
C GLY A 634 8.82 -11.97 -25.92
N ILE A 635 7.79 -11.37 -25.34
CA ILE A 635 6.40 -11.74 -25.64
C ILE A 635 5.66 -10.52 -26.17
N ILE A 636 4.88 -10.71 -27.24
CA ILE A 636 3.94 -9.72 -27.75
C ILE A 636 2.52 -10.26 -27.58
N ILE A 637 1.62 -9.45 -27.01
CA ILE A 637 0.19 -9.76 -26.92
C ILE A 637 -0.58 -8.69 -27.66
N THR A 638 -1.47 -9.08 -28.57
CA THR A 638 -2.39 -8.14 -29.22
C THR A 638 -3.69 -7.98 -28.44
N ARG A 639 -4.28 -6.78 -28.50
CA ARG A 639 -5.60 -6.55 -27.93
C ARG A 639 -6.39 -5.48 -28.69
N HIS A 640 -7.71 -5.62 -28.67
CA HIS A 640 -8.60 -4.54 -29.07
C HIS A 640 -8.74 -3.51 -27.96
N THR A 641 -8.90 -2.25 -28.35
CA THR A 641 -9.43 -1.24 -27.45
C THR A 641 -10.95 -1.37 -27.36
N ARG A 642 -11.52 -0.93 -26.25
CA ARG A 642 -12.96 -0.69 -26.11
C ARG A 642 -13.41 0.30 -27.19
N LYS A 643 -14.69 0.24 -27.58
CA LYS A 643 -15.30 1.23 -28.47
C LYS A 643 -15.45 2.54 -27.70
N VAL A 644 -14.46 3.42 -27.81
CA VAL A 644 -14.44 4.77 -27.22
C VAL A 644 -14.21 5.79 -28.32
N SER A 645 -14.54 7.06 -28.05
CA SER A 645 -14.31 8.14 -29.00
C SER A 645 -12.81 8.30 -29.28
N THR A 646 -12.45 8.79 -30.47
CA THR A 646 -11.05 9.05 -30.83
C THR A 646 -10.40 10.07 -29.88
N ALA A 647 -11.15 11.07 -29.42
CA ALA A 647 -10.67 12.05 -28.44
C ALA A 647 -10.35 11.39 -27.09
N THR A 648 -11.23 10.51 -26.59
CA THR A 648 -11.01 9.73 -25.36
C THR A 648 -9.79 8.82 -25.51
N LEU A 649 -9.64 8.19 -26.67
CA LEU A 649 -8.54 7.28 -26.97
C LEU A 649 -7.20 8.03 -27.07
N ALA A 650 -7.18 9.24 -27.61
CA ALA A 650 -5.96 10.07 -27.69
C ALA A 650 -5.48 10.52 -26.31
N LYS A 651 -6.40 10.81 -25.38
CA LYS A 651 -6.07 11.22 -24.01
C LYS A 651 -5.54 10.07 -23.15
N SER A 652 -6.18 8.89 -23.23
CA SER A 652 -5.77 7.72 -22.43
C SER A 652 -5.75 6.42 -23.26
N PRO A 653 -4.79 6.26 -24.19
CA PRO A 653 -4.78 5.15 -25.15
C PRO A 653 -4.72 3.77 -24.48
N PHE A 654 -3.90 3.63 -23.44
CA PHE A 654 -3.65 2.35 -22.76
C PHE A 654 -4.78 1.93 -21.83
N GLN A 655 -5.53 2.88 -21.26
CA GLN A 655 -6.73 2.56 -20.46
C GLN A 655 -7.88 2.02 -21.30
N ALA A 656 -7.90 2.36 -22.59
CA ALA A 656 -8.89 1.84 -23.51
C ALA A 656 -8.66 0.38 -23.89
N LEU A 657 -7.52 -0.23 -23.55
CA LEU A 657 -7.29 -1.66 -23.78
C LEU A 657 -8.33 -2.52 -23.04
N ILE A 658 -8.92 -3.50 -23.72
CA ILE A 658 -9.77 -4.47 -23.05
C ILE A 658 -8.92 -5.29 -22.07
N GLY A 659 -9.25 -5.22 -20.78
CA GLY A 659 -8.45 -5.82 -19.71
C GLY A 659 -7.27 -4.97 -19.23
N ALA A 660 -7.26 -3.66 -19.50
CA ALA A 660 -6.21 -2.73 -19.09
C ALA A 660 -5.79 -2.89 -17.61
N ASN A 661 -6.74 -2.99 -16.68
CA ASN A 661 -6.45 -3.10 -15.25
C ASN A 661 -5.57 -4.33 -14.91
N ALA A 662 -5.73 -5.44 -15.63
CA ALA A 662 -4.93 -6.64 -15.44
C ALA A 662 -3.61 -6.57 -16.22
N LEU A 663 -3.63 -6.14 -17.49
CA LEU A 663 -2.44 -6.13 -18.35
C LEU A 663 -1.41 -5.07 -17.94
N ARG A 664 -1.89 -3.89 -17.54
CA ARG A 664 -1.03 -2.74 -17.19
C ARG A 664 -0.24 -2.95 -15.92
N SER A 665 -0.58 -3.94 -15.08
CA SER A 665 0.19 -4.25 -13.86
C SER A 665 1.51 -4.98 -14.16
N PHE A 666 1.64 -5.68 -15.30
CA PHE A 666 2.81 -6.52 -15.55
C PHE A 666 3.44 -6.43 -16.95
N TYR A 667 2.82 -5.80 -17.97
CA TYR A 667 3.57 -5.54 -19.20
C TYR A 667 4.73 -4.56 -18.98
N THR A 668 5.81 -4.71 -19.74
CA THR A 668 6.96 -3.81 -19.66
C THR A 668 6.83 -2.63 -20.62
N SER A 669 6.10 -2.84 -21.71
CA SER A 669 5.87 -1.83 -22.74
C SER A 669 4.48 -1.97 -23.38
N GLY A 670 3.91 -0.87 -23.83
CA GLY A 670 2.66 -0.81 -24.57
C GLY A 670 2.80 0.01 -25.85
N MET A 671 2.07 -0.38 -26.89
CA MET A 671 1.89 0.38 -28.12
C MET A 671 0.41 0.40 -28.49
N VAL A 672 -0.21 1.57 -28.64
CA VAL A 672 -1.63 1.70 -29.02
C VAL A 672 -1.74 2.46 -30.33
N MET A 673 -2.49 1.90 -31.28
CA MET A 673 -2.71 2.44 -32.61
C MET A 673 -4.16 2.89 -32.81
N PHE A 674 -4.36 4.10 -33.32
CA PHE A 674 -5.68 4.61 -33.66
C PHE A 674 -5.66 5.68 -34.74
N GLN A 675 -6.82 5.96 -35.32
CA GLN A 675 -6.97 6.97 -36.37
C GLN A 675 -7.47 8.28 -35.74
N PRO A 676 -6.62 9.32 -35.58
CA PRO A 676 -7.01 10.59 -34.96
C PRO A 676 -8.08 11.35 -35.77
N ASN A 677 -8.00 11.29 -37.11
CA ASN A 677 -8.99 11.90 -37.99
C ASN A 677 -9.48 10.86 -39.02
N LYS A 678 -10.77 10.50 -38.94
CA LYS A 678 -11.41 9.51 -39.82
C LYS A 678 -11.41 9.90 -41.30
N ARG A 679 -11.23 11.18 -41.63
CA ARG A 679 -11.14 11.68 -43.02
C ARG A 679 -9.76 11.46 -43.64
N THR A 680 -8.76 11.07 -42.85
CA THR A 680 -7.38 10.87 -43.30
C THR A 680 -6.96 9.41 -43.11
N ASN A 681 -6.09 8.86 -43.97
CA ASN A 681 -5.53 7.51 -43.77
C ASN A 681 -4.32 7.48 -42.81
N VAL A 682 -4.22 8.46 -41.91
CA VAL A 682 -3.12 8.59 -40.95
C VAL A 682 -3.53 7.94 -39.64
N LEU A 683 -2.65 7.10 -39.10
CA LEU A 683 -2.76 6.50 -37.77
C LEU A 683 -1.77 7.15 -36.82
N GLN A 684 -2.18 7.35 -35.59
CA GLN A 684 -1.33 7.71 -34.47
C GLN A 684 -0.96 6.44 -33.70
N VAL A 685 0.34 6.29 -33.41
CA VAL A 685 0.91 5.22 -32.59
C VAL A 685 1.49 5.85 -31.34
N VAL A 686 0.96 5.47 -30.19
CA VAL A 686 1.40 5.96 -28.87
C VAL A 686 2.13 4.83 -28.14
N TYR A 687 3.17 5.19 -27.40
CA TYR A 687 4.04 4.26 -26.66
C TYR A 687 3.94 4.50 -25.15
N GLU A 688 4.04 3.44 -24.35
CA GLU A 688 4.22 3.49 -22.90
C GLU A 688 5.34 2.52 -22.55
N LEU A 689 6.42 2.98 -21.92
CA LEU A 689 7.58 2.16 -21.56
C LEU A 689 7.83 2.22 -20.05
N ARG A 690 8.13 1.09 -19.43
CA ARG A 690 8.59 1.04 -18.03
C ARG A 690 10.10 1.19 -17.88
N ASN A 691 10.86 0.65 -18.83
CA ASN A 691 12.32 0.49 -18.73
C ASN A 691 13.09 1.40 -19.70
N GLY A 692 12.44 2.41 -20.27
CA GLY A 692 13.02 3.27 -21.32
C GLY A 692 12.50 4.70 -21.27
N LYS A 693 13.22 5.61 -21.95
CA LYS A 693 12.79 7.01 -22.11
C LYS A 693 11.47 7.06 -22.88
N SER A 694 10.62 8.02 -22.55
CA SER A 694 9.36 8.24 -23.27
C SER A 694 9.61 8.41 -24.77
N ILE A 695 8.89 7.63 -25.59
CA ILE A 695 8.94 7.71 -27.06
C ILE A 695 7.77 8.59 -27.51
N PRO A 696 8.03 9.68 -28.27
CA PRO A 696 6.97 10.52 -28.82
C PRO A 696 6.00 9.71 -29.69
N ALA A 697 4.73 10.12 -29.68
CA ALA A 697 3.73 9.54 -30.56
C ALA A 697 4.16 9.69 -32.04
N LYS A 698 3.98 8.64 -32.83
CA LYS A 698 4.28 8.64 -34.27
C LYS A 698 3.00 8.70 -35.08
N PHE A 699 3.02 9.47 -36.15
CA PHE A 699 1.97 9.46 -37.16
C PHE A 699 2.46 8.63 -38.34
N ILE A 700 1.66 7.65 -38.76
CA ILE A 700 2.01 6.72 -39.83
C ILE A 700 0.87 6.60 -40.82
N SER A 701 1.20 6.33 -42.08
CA SER A 701 0.22 6.00 -43.11
C SER A 701 0.73 4.83 -43.94
N ARG A 702 -0.20 4.16 -44.65
CA ARG A 702 0.13 3.07 -45.56
C ARG A 702 0.14 3.61 -46.99
N VAL A 703 1.30 3.62 -47.62
CA VAL A 703 1.51 4.08 -49.00
C VAL A 703 2.11 2.93 -49.80
N ASN A 704 1.45 2.52 -50.90
CA ASN A 704 1.86 1.39 -51.75
C ASN A 704 2.17 0.11 -50.95
N GLY A 705 1.31 -0.22 -49.99
CA GLY A 705 1.48 -1.39 -49.13
C GLY A 705 2.52 -1.25 -48.00
N ARG A 706 3.31 -0.17 -47.94
CA ARG A 706 4.36 0.06 -46.93
C ARG A 706 3.92 1.07 -45.87
N TRP A 707 4.29 0.81 -44.61
CA TRP A 707 4.12 1.78 -43.52
C TRP A 707 5.22 2.83 -43.56
N GLN A 708 4.84 4.10 -43.51
CA GLN A 708 5.78 5.22 -43.52
C GLN A 708 5.38 6.26 -42.47
N ASN A 709 6.35 7.04 -41.99
CA ASN A 709 6.06 8.18 -41.12
C ASN A 709 5.31 9.25 -41.95
N SER A 710 4.19 9.73 -41.44
CA SER A 710 3.45 10.84 -42.01
C SER A 710 3.93 12.16 -41.39
N LYS A 711 4.22 13.16 -42.25
CA LYS A 711 4.51 14.54 -41.80
C LYS A 711 3.25 15.33 -41.46
N VAL A 712 2.07 14.82 -41.83
CA VAL A 712 0.79 15.45 -41.51
C VAL A 712 0.49 15.19 -40.04
N ILE A 713 0.79 16.18 -39.20
CA ILE A 713 0.18 16.27 -37.86
C ILE A 713 -1.29 16.52 -38.15
N ALA A 714 -2.16 15.59 -37.78
CA ALA A 714 -3.59 15.82 -37.83
C ALA A 714 -3.91 16.93 -36.80
N THR A 715 -3.82 18.19 -37.22
CA THR A 715 -4.50 19.29 -36.53
C THR A 715 -5.99 18.93 -36.50
N ALA A 716 -6.56 18.95 -35.30
CA ALA A 716 -7.94 18.59 -35.03
C ALA A 716 -8.92 19.36 -35.91
#